data_AF-A0A972JQW2-F1
#
_entry.id   AF-A0A972JQW2-F1
#
_cell.length_a   1.000
_cell.length_b   1.000
_cell.length_c   1.000
_cell.angle_alpha   90.00
_cell.angle_beta   90.00
_cell.angle_gamma   90.00
#
_symmetry.space_group_name_H-M   'P 1'
#
loop_
_entity.id
_entity.type
_entity.pdbx_description
1 polymer ?
#
loop_
_entity_poly.entity_id
_entity_poly.type
_entity_poly.pdbx_seq_one_letter_code
_entity_poly.pdbx_strand_id
1 'polypeptide(L)'
;MSHKGPTIASILEELATQFSGIVAAQAVYDKVLQHRPSQAKDPYASIRDQLRFGAPRIGWVWLGEGQLMPLQTALQGLQFRLIPSEAEVAAGALSTMHLRPFVPYGSTDVQFVHTNGQRIPQRDISLQFDTDTTFLSPTPARHIHTWFTREAFVPGDSILVRIQKTEPLTLRLEREPAAALRSADIAEQDQELVESLVKRVTRGNRTALFCEDSVLAIYARASWRTQYPGRPWRQLVEEDPRLQLLDGELIADNSFRRPFDFIFGGDRSNIDWATKDAAILEQIDQFQNDLLTSRRTDAEQSLWDGIAPRISTSRTIFNLYEGTAETIYPGSVNALEDYLADIEERITSGEFQQEQWIETDDIDDMLDFDDDPLFDSEFEDGAFEDDELDDIDDIGDIQTFLDQNPVLGEATRQMMASLSPEELEQLHDAQTLEDIQRVLSGRLADLLRTHPSLFVPLDTPSLTNINTNGHAHTNGNGHHPEEDSPSLDEEDDWEEADALLSEEFWDGGEENEEQTAREEALKRSNELMEQFYEYQKSLGRSETTSLNRTRDLWIYADFLGRYYAHSLDEGDYATLDECLFFYYPRKVLNRSEREAREMCISIKQFYAFLKTQNYITDDAFAIAIWQRRNQAARVIELYDQIDNDSPHFERMFAHLFAPYTA
;
A
#
# COMPACT_ATOMS: atom_id res chain seq x y z
N MET A 1 3.67 47.53 9.64
CA MET A 1 3.35 46.28 10.35
C MET A 1 2.23 45.62 9.58
N SER A 2 2.55 44.57 8.82
CA SER A 2 1.55 43.81 8.05
C SER A 2 1.04 42.70 8.94
N HIS A 3 -0.23 42.78 9.36
CA HIS A 3 -0.88 41.68 10.06
C HIS A 3 -1.15 40.57 9.02
N LYS A 4 -0.23 39.61 8.88
CA LYS A 4 -0.55 38.32 8.25
C LYS A 4 -1.67 37.70 9.07
N GLY A 5 -2.80 37.38 8.42
CA GLY A 5 -3.93 36.71 9.09
C GLY A 5 -3.52 35.36 9.71
N PRO A 6 -4.32 34.83 10.65
CA PRO A 6 -4.00 33.58 11.33
C PRO A 6 -3.83 32.42 10.33
N THR A 7 -2.85 31.56 10.57
CA THR A 7 -2.62 30.34 9.77
C THR A 7 -3.64 29.27 10.15
N ILE A 8 -3.94 28.34 9.25
CA ILE A 8 -4.83 27.20 9.53
C ILE A 8 -4.37 26.45 10.80
N ALA A 9 -3.07 26.18 10.93
CA ALA A 9 -2.47 25.58 12.12
C ALA A 9 -2.79 26.36 13.41
N SER A 10 -2.60 27.69 13.43
CA SER A 10 -2.91 28.51 14.61
C SER A 10 -4.39 28.52 14.98
N ILE A 11 -5.28 28.44 13.98
CA ILE A 11 -6.72 28.35 14.19
C ILE A 11 -7.08 26.98 14.76
N LEU A 12 -6.49 25.91 14.21
CA LEU A 12 -6.69 24.54 14.71
C LEU A 12 -6.19 24.39 16.16
N GLU A 13 -5.04 24.97 16.51
CA GLU A 13 -4.53 25.02 17.89
C GLU A 13 -5.48 25.77 18.83
N GLU A 14 -6.00 26.93 18.41
CA GLU A 14 -6.98 27.68 19.19
C GLU A 14 -8.27 26.87 19.38
N LEU A 15 -8.79 26.27 18.30
CA LEU A 15 -10.00 25.46 18.33
C LEU A 15 -9.85 24.24 19.23
N ALA A 16 -8.67 23.61 19.28
CA ALA A 16 -8.41 22.47 20.17
C ALA A 16 -8.69 22.81 21.65
N THR A 17 -8.48 24.07 22.06
CA THR A 17 -8.77 24.52 23.43
C THR A 17 -10.26 24.76 23.71
N GLN A 18 -11.07 24.91 22.66
CA GLN A 18 -12.50 25.21 22.77
C GLN A 18 -13.38 23.96 22.86
N PHE A 19 -12.90 22.84 22.35
CA PHE A 19 -13.62 21.56 22.38
C PHE A 19 -13.17 20.70 23.57
N SER A 20 -14.11 19.92 24.12
CA SER A 20 -13.87 19.11 25.34
C SER A 20 -14.12 17.62 25.15
N GLY A 21 -14.27 17.15 23.91
CA GLY A 21 -14.67 15.77 23.60
C GLY A 21 -14.49 15.43 22.13
N ILE A 22 -15.04 14.28 21.73
CA ILE A 22 -15.04 13.81 20.35
C ILE A 22 -15.94 14.71 19.51
N VAL A 23 -15.45 15.14 18.35
CA VAL A 23 -16.15 16.02 17.42
C VAL A 23 -16.03 15.48 15.99
N ALA A 24 -17.03 15.75 15.17
CA ALA A 24 -16.95 15.47 13.74
C ALA A 24 -15.92 16.40 13.08
N ALA A 25 -15.10 15.86 12.18
CA ALA A 25 -14.05 16.60 11.50
C ALA A 25 -14.64 17.76 10.68
N GLN A 26 -15.77 17.54 10.01
CA GLN A 26 -16.50 18.57 9.27
C GLN A 26 -16.85 19.80 10.13
N ALA A 27 -17.30 19.59 11.38
CA ALA A 27 -17.61 20.70 12.29
C ALA A 27 -16.37 21.52 12.69
N VAL A 28 -15.18 20.89 12.71
CA VAL A 28 -13.91 21.60 12.90
C VAL A 28 -13.54 22.36 11.62
N TYR A 29 -13.73 21.75 10.46
CA TYR A 29 -13.44 22.36 9.17
C TYR A 29 -14.28 23.62 8.94
N ASP A 30 -15.59 23.56 9.19
CA ASP A 30 -16.51 24.68 9.09
C ASP A 30 -16.05 25.84 9.98
N LYS A 31 -15.62 25.56 11.21
CA LYS A 31 -15.10 26.59 12.12
C LYS A 31 -13.79 27.20 11.61
N VAL A 32 -12.89 26.41 11.02
CA VAL A 32 -11.69 26.96 10.41
C VAL A 32 -12.05 27.90 9.28
N LEU A 33 -13.00 27.53 8.41
CA LEU A 33 -13.46 28.38 7.30
C LEU A 33 -14.24 29.61 7.77
N GLN A 34 -14.93 29.56 8.92
CA GLN A 34 -15.52 30.75 9.55
C GLN A 34 -14.45 31.76 10.00
N HIS A 35 -13.32 31.28 10.53
CA HIS A 35 -12.20 32.14 10.92
C HIS A 35 -11.36 32.62 9.73
N ARG A 36 -11.23 31.78 8.69
CA ARG A 36 -10.47 32.06 7.47
C ARG A 36 -11.24 31.52 6.25
N PRO A 37 -12.15 32.32 5.68
CA PRO A 37 -12.86 31.92 4.46
C PRO A 37 -11.89 31.64 3.33
N SER A 38 -12.14 30.55 2.59
CA SER A 38 -11.39 30.17 1.39
C SER A 38 -12.27 30.34 0.15
N GLN A 39 -11.65 30.68 -0.96
CA GLN A 39 -12.28 30.78 -2.29
C GLN A 39 -11.79 29.66 -3.23
N ALA A 40 -11.06 28.68 -2.70
CA ALA A 40 -10.57 27.53 -3.47
C ALA A 40 -11.73 26.60 -3.87
N LYS A 41 -11.53 25.83 -4.95
CA LYS A 41 -12.49 24.83 -5.47
C LYS A 41 -12.83 23.78 -4.38
N ASP A 42 -11.83 23.26 -3.67
CA ASP A 42 -12.01 22.54 -2.40
C ASP A 42 -11.43 23.37 -1.22
N PRO A 43 -12.27 24.06 -0.43
CA PRO A 43 -11.80 24.84 0.71
C PRO A 43 -11.31 23.97 1.89
N TYR A 44 -11.61 22.67 1.91
CA TYR A 44 -11.28 21.75 3.01
C TYR A 44 -9.95 21.03 2.84
N ALA A 45 -9.45 20.83 1.61
CA ALA A 45 -8.22 20.10 1.31
C ALA A 45 -7.05 20.47 2.23
N SER A 46 -6.69 21.75 2.27
CA SER A 46 -5.57 22.25 3.09
C SER A 46 -5.74 22.03 4.61
N ILE A 47 -6.98 21.97 5.11
CA ILE A 47 -7.29 21.70 6.51
C ILE A 47 -7.12 20.21 6.80
N ARG A 48 -7.62 19.38 5.87
CA ARG A 48 -7.53 17.91 5.90
C ARG A 48 -6.07 17.46 5.93
N ASP A 49 -5.22 18.04 5.08
CA ASP A 49 -3.79 17.69 5.03
C ASP A 49 -3.06 18.02 6.33
N GLN A 50 -3.31 19.20 6.91
CA GLN A 50 -2.69 19.55 8.19
C GLN A 50 -3.09 18.60 9.32
N LEU A 51 -4.34 18.14 9.34
CA LEU A 51 -4.80 17.16 10.32
C LEU A 51 -4.28 15.75 9.99
N ARG A 52 -4.14 15.39 8.71
CA ARG A 52 -3.64 14.07 8.26
C ARG A 52 -2.17 13.85 8.63
N PHE A 53 -1.32 14.87 8.50
CA PHE A 53 0.13 14.75 8.71
C PHE A 53 0.62 15.36 10.04
N GLY A 54 -0.20 16.18 10.69
CA GLY A 54 0.24 17.02 11.80
C GLY A 54 -0.68 17.06 13.00
N ALA A 55 -1.80 16.33 13.04
CA ALA A 55 -2.84 16.49 14.07
C ALA A 55 -2.29 16.59 15.52
N PRO A 56 -1.45 15.66 16.01
CA PRO A 56 -0.93 15.74 17.38
C PRO A 56 -0.10 17.00 17.64
N ARG A 57 0.62 17.52 16.63
CA ARG A 57 1.45 18.73 16.77
C ARG A 57 0.60 19.99 16.90
N ILE A 58 -0.59 20.00 16.30
CA ILE A 58 -1.54 21.12 16.34
C ILE A 58 -2.69 20.90 17.34
N GLY A 59 -2.52 19.96 18.28
CA GLY A 59 -3.43 19.79 19.41
C GLY A 59 -4.63 18.86 19.17
N TRP A 60 -4.59 18.00 18.15
CA TRP A 60 -5.68 17.09 17.79
C TRP A 60 -5.23 15.62 17.74
N VAL A 61 -6.19 14.71 17.89
CA VAL A 61 -6.00 13.26 17.70
C VAL A 61 -7.02 12.79 16.69
N TRP A 62 -6.54 12.14 15.62
CA TRP A 62 -7.41 11.55 14.60
C TRP A 62 -7.93 10.18 15.05
N LEU A 63 -9.25 10.07 15.22
CA LEU A 63 -9.86 8.86 15.75
C LEU A 63 -10.30 7.86 14.68
N GLY A 64 -10.24 8.22 13.40
CA GLY A 64 -10.86 7.47 12.29
C GLY A 64 -12.33 7.85 12.07
N GLU A 65 -12.89 7.45 10.92
CA GLU A 65 -14.33 7.65 10.59
C GLU A 65 -14.77 9.13 10.63
N GLY A 66 -13.88 10.05 10.23
CA GLY A 66 -14.18 11.49 10.25
C GLY A 66 -14.33 12.08 11.64
N GLN A 67 -13.77 11.46 12.69
CA GLN A 67 -13.82 11.95 14.06
C GLN A 67 -12.47 12.45 14.57
N LEU A 68 -12.52 13.56 15.32
CA LEU A 68 -11.39 14.22 15.94
C LEU A 68 -11.61 14.34 17.45
N MET A 69 -10.52 14.38 18.21
CA MET A 69 -10.55 14.70 19.63
C MET A 69 -9.41 15.66 19.98
N PRO A 70 -9.64 16.70 20.80
CA PRO A 70 -8.55 17.53 21.28
C PRO A 70 -7.54 16.72 22.09
N LEU A 71 -6.26 16.89 21.76
CA LEU A 71 -5.14 16.19 22.39
C LEU A 71 -5.13 16.39 23.91
N GLN A 72 -5.43 17.60 24.37
CA GLN A 72 -5.56 17.88 25.80
C GLN A 72 -6.58 16.97 26.47
N THR A 73 -7.74 16.76 25.84
CA THR A 73 -8.80 15.91 26.39
C THR A 73 -8.39 14.44 26.35
N ALA A 74 -7.70 13.99 25.30
CA ALA A 74 -7.21 12.62 25.17
C ALA A 74 -6.16 12.28 26.24
N LEU A 75 -5.25 13.22 26.52
CA LEU A 75 -4.14 13.04 27.48
C LEU A 75 -4.55 13.29 28.94
N GLN A 76 -5.62 14.05 29.20
CA GLN A 76 -5.98 14.44 30.57
C GLN A 76 -6.24 13.22 31.47
N GLY A 77 -5.39 13.05 32.50
CA GLY A 77 -5.51 11.95 33.45
C GLY A 77 -5.12 10.57 32.90
N LEU A 78 -4.62 10.51 31.66
CA LEU A 78 -4.19 9.27 31.02
C LEU A 78 -3.07 8.62 31.84
N GLN A 79 -3.18 7.30 31.99
CA GLN A 79 -2.19 6.47 32.67
C GLN A 79 -1.60 5.44 31.71
N PHE A 80 -0.29 5.29 31.77
CA PHE A 80 0.45 4.30 30.98
C PHE A 80 1.66 3.78 31.76
N ARG A 81 2.24 2.68 31.30
CA ARG A 81 3.33 1.97 31.96
C ARG A 81 4.59 1.99 31.11
N LEU A 82 5.73 2.21 31.77
CA LEU A 82 7.06 2.08 31.19
C LEU A 82 7.84 0.99 31.91
N ILE A 83 8.68 0.26 31.18
CA ILE A 83 9.64 -0.68 31.74
C ILE A 83 11.02 -0.31 31.17
N PRO A 84 11.85 0.42 31.94
CA PRO A 84 13.20 0.77 31.50
C PRO A 84 14.06 -0.49 31.34
N SER A 85 14.92 -0.50 30.32
CA SER A 85 15.93 -1.55 30.11
C SER A 85 16.99 -1.57 31.21
N GLU A 86 17.72 -2.68 31.34
CA GLU A 86 18.82 -2.78 32.30
C GLU A 86 19.87 -1.67 32.10
N ALA A 87 20.18 -1.33 30.84
CA ALA A 87 21.10 -0.26 30.48
C ALA A 87 20.58 1.13 30.93
N GLU A 88 19.28 1.39 30.76
CA GLU A 88 18.63 2.62 31.20
C GLU A 88 18.66 2.77 32.73
N VAL A 89 18.36 1.69 33.45
CA VAL A 89 18.44 1.68 34.92
C VAL A 89 19.87 1.92 35.40
N ALA A 90 20.86 1.25 34.78
CA ALA A 90 22.28 1.43 35.11
C ALA A 90 22.78 2.85 34.82
N ALA A 91 22.36 3.45 33.70
CA ALA A 91 22.67 4.83 33.34
C ALA A 91 21.90 5.87 34.16
N GLY A 92 20.88 5.45 34.92
CA GLY A 92 19.99 6.35 35.64
C GLY A 92 19.20 7.28 34.71
N ALA A 93 18.82 6.78 33.53
CA ALA A 93 18.17 7.56 32.50
C ALA A 93 16.95 6.84 31.91
N LEU A 94 16.02 7.60 31.37
CA LEU A 94 14.82 7.07 30.71
C LEU A 94 14.80 7.55 29.26
N SER A 95 14.79 6.63 28.30
CA SER A 95 14.64 6.93 26.88
C SER A 95 13.32 7.65 26.64
N THR A 96 13.38 8.70 25.83
CA THR A 96 12.18 9.43 25.41
C THR A 96 11.28 8.60 24.49
N MET A 97 11.82 7.53 23.88
CA MET A 97 11.03 6.60 23.06
C MET A 97 9.94 5.89 23.88
N HIS A 98 10.19 5.62 25.16
CA HIS A 98 9.18 5.04 26.05
C HIS A 98 7.97 5.96 26.26
N LEU A 99 8.16 7.27 26.11
CA LEU A 99 7.11 8.25 26.33
C LEU A 99 6.19 8.44 25.11
N ARG A 100 6.57 7.90 23.94
CA ARG A 100 5.71 7.93 22.75
C ARG A 100 4.56 6.93 22.88
N PRO A 101 3.38 7.24 22.32
CA PRO A 101 3.00 8.49 21.63
C PRO A 101 2.49 9.61 22.56
N PHE A 102 2.49 9.40 23.88
CA PHE A 102 1.83 10.29 24.84
C PHE A 102 2.56 11.63 25.06
N VAL A 103 3.81 11.70 24.64
CA VAL A 103 4.65 12.90 24.66
C VAL A 103 5.10 13.20 23.23
N PRO A 104 4.68 14.32 22.62
CA PRO A 104 5.06 14.67 21.25
C PRO A 104 6.56 14.84 21.06
N TYR A 105 7.04 14.51 19.85
CA TYR A 105 8.44 14.65 19.47
C TYR A 105 8.93 16.09 19.66
N GLY A 106 10.12 16.25 20.26
CA GLY A 106 10.73 17.56 20.50
C GLY A 106 10.12 18.38 21.64
N SER A 107 9.21 17.80 22.45
CA SER A 107 8.66 18.49 23.62
C SER A 107 9.76 18.84 24.65
N THR A 108 10.16 20.11 24.70
CA THR A 108 11.18 20.60 25.64
C THR A 108 10.63 20.81 27.06
N ASP A 109 9.34 21.09 27.18
CA ASP A 109 8.68 21.54 28.41
C ASP A 109 8.06 20.43 29.27
N VAL A 110 8.43 19.18 29.03
CA VAL A 110 7.95 18.04 29.83
C VAL A 110 8.53 18.09 31.24
N GLN A 111 7.70 17.96 32.26
CA GLN A 111 8.10 17.97 33.66
C GLN A 111 7.75 16.65 34.35
N PHE A 112 8.75 15.99 34.93
CA PHE A 112 8.51 14.83 35.79
C PHE A 112 8.30 15.27 37.24
N VAL A 113 7.29 14.72 37.89
CA VAL A 113 6.98 14.96 39.31
C VAL A 113 6.81 13.66 40.07
N HIS A 114 7.12 13.70 41.35
CA HIS A 114 6.89 12.61 42.29
C HIS A 114 5.40 12.49 42.63
N THR A 115 5.03 11.40 43.33
CA THR A 115 3.67 11.18 43.84
C THR A 115 3.17 12.29 44.79
N ASN A 116 4.09 13.00 45.46
CA ASN A 116 3.81 14.15 46.33
C ASN A 116 3.76 15.50 45.59
N GLY A 117 3.91 15.52 44.27
CA GLY A 117 3.90 16.73 43.43
C GLY A 117 5.21 17.51 43.36
N GLN A 118 6.28 17.07 44.04
CA GLN A 118 7.60 17.69 43.91
C GLN A 118 8.23 17.35 42.57
N ARG A 119 8.93 18.31 41.96
CA ARG A 119 9.62 18.13 40.68
C ARG A 119 10.81 17.19 40.82
N ILE A 120 10.94 16.28 39.86
CA ILE A 120 12.09 15.40 39.70
C ILE A 120 13.17 16.16 38.91
N PRO A 121 14.41 16.27 39.42
CA PRO A 121 15.52 16.81 38.65
C PRO A 121 15.78 15.96 37.40
N GLN A 122 15.77 16.61 36.24
CA GLN A 122 15.98 15.97 34.94
C GLN A 122 17.00 16.75 34.11
N ARG A 123 17.79 16.03 33.30
CA ARG A 123 18.70 16.63 32.31
C ARG A 123 18.61 15.83 31.01
N ASP A 124 18.60 16.52 29.88
CA ASP A 124 18.73 15.88 28.57
C ASP A 124 20.10 15.25 28.43
N ILE A 125 20.10 13.97 28.06
CA ILE A 125 21.29 13.22 27.71
C ILE A 125 21.00 12.39 26.45
N SER A 126 22.06 11.86 25.86
CA SER A 126 21.96 10.86 24.82
C SER A 126 22.52 9.55 25.34
N LEU A 127 21.76 8.47 25.18
CA LEU A 127 22.24 7.12 25.46
C LEU A 127 22.92 6.55 24.23
N GLN A 128 24.11 5.99 24.43
CA GLN A 128 24.78 5.12 23.47
C GLN A 128 24.48 3.70 23.94
N PHE A 129 23.74 2.93 23.13
CA PHE A 129 23.50 1.52 23.40
C PHE A 129 24.56 0.70 22.68
N ASP A 130 25.21 -0.20 23.42
CA ASP A 130 26.21 -1.14 22.93
C ASP A 130 25.47 -2.35 22.33
N THR A 131 24.84 -2.13 21.18
CA THR A 131 24.31 -3.20 20.33
C THR A 131 25.22 -3.28 19.12
N ASP A 132 25.67 -4.49 18.76
CA ASP A 132 26.60 -4.83 17.66
C ASP A 132 26.18 -4.33 16.25
N THR A 133 25.13 -3.51 16.15
CA THR A 133 24.69 -2.80 14.96
C THR A 133 25.34 -1.42 14.88
N THR A 134 26.22 -1.26 13.89
CA THR A 134 27.08 -0.10 13.59
C THR A 134 26.36 1.23 13.23
N PHE A 135 25.02 1.32 13.37
CA PHE A 135 24.20 2.34 12.69
C PHE A 135 23.24 3.17 13.55
N LEU A 136 23.38 3.23 14.88
CA LEU A 136 22.42 4.02 15.68
C LEU A 136 22.94 5.40 16.10
N SER A 137 22.20 6.42 15.67
CA SER A 137 22.23 7.76 16.25
C SER A 137 21.97 7.72 17.77
N PRO A 138 22.59 8.60 18.56
CA PRO A 138 22.38 8.68 20.01
C PRO A 138 20.90 8.76 20.37
N THR A 139 20.40 7.84 21.21
CA THR A 139 18.98 7.83 21.60
C THR A 139 18.72 8.93 22.63
N PRO A 140 17.78 9.86 22.39
CA PRO A 140 17.46 10.93 23.34
C PRO A 140 16.83 10.38 24.62
N ALA A 141 17.37 10.77 25.77
CA ALA A 141 16.94 10.29 27.08
C ALA A 141 16.96 11.40 28.14
N ARG A 142 16.19 11.20 29.20
CA ARG A 142 16.14 12.09 30.37
C ARG A 142 16.86 11.43 31.53
N HIS A 143 17.95 12.03 31.99
CA HIS A 143 18.67 11.57 33.17
C HIS A 143 17.86 11.88 34.43
N ILE A 144 17.38 10.83 35.11
CA ILE A 144 16.54 10.89 36.31
C ILE A 144 17.12 10.06 37.46
N HIS A 145 18.45 9.85 37.47
CA HIS A 145 19.15 8.97 38.42
C HIS A 145 18.75 9.19 39.88
N THR A 146 18.60 10.45 40.32
CA THR A 146 18.19 10.77 41.69
C THR A 146 16.84 10.17 42.07
N TRP A 147 15.90 10.04 41.12
CA TRP A 147 14.62 9.38 41.31
C TRP A 147 14.81 7.87 41.43
N PHE A 148 15.56 7.25 40.51
CA PHE A 148 15.84 5.81 40.55
C PHE A 148 16.49 5.37 41.87
N THR A 149 17.50 6.11 42.34
CA THR A 149 18.17 5.82 43.62
C THR A 149 17.20 5.96 44.79
N ARG A 150 16.37 7.01 44.81
CA ARG A 150 15.46 7.28 45.93
C ARG A 150 14.35 6.24 46.04
N GLU A 151 13.79 5.81 44.92
CA GLU A 151 12.74 4.78 44.88
C GLU A 151 13.29 3.36 44.99
N ALA A 152 14.62 3.21 45.10
CA ALA A 152 15.33 1.92 45.07
C ALA A 152 14.88 1.04 43.89
N PHE A 153 14.85 1.66 42.71
CA PHE A 153 14.40 1.03 41.47
C PHE A 153 15.41 -0.04 41.02
N VAL A 154 14.91 -1.20 40.61
CA VAL A 154 15.73 -2.30 40.08
C VAL A 154 15.24 -2.71 38.68
N PRO A 155 16.08 -3.34 37.85
CA PRO A 155 15.63 -3.82 36.55
C PRO A 155 14.43 -4.78 36.67
N GLY A 156 13.49 -4.64 35.74
CA GLY A 156 12.21 -5.35 35.75
C GLY A 156 11.08 -4.62 36.50
N ASP A 157 11.40 -3.63 37.34
CA ASP A 157 10.36 -2.77 37.91
C ASP A 157 9.71 -1.91 36.81
N SER A 158 8.46 -1.51 37.05
CA SER A 158 7.70 -0.63 36.17
C SER A 158 7.62 0.79 36.72
N ILE A 159 7.52 1.76 35.80
CA ILE A 159 7.13 3.14 36.11
C ILE A 159 5.69 3.33 35.65
N LEU A 160 4.78 3.56 36.60
CA LEU A 160 3.43 4.02 36.30
C LEU A 160 3.49 5.52 36.08
N VAL A 161 3.02 5.95 34.91
CA VAL A 161 3.01 7.35 34.50
C VAL A 161 1.58 7.83 34.44
N ARG A 162 1.30 8.96 35.09
CA ARG A 162 0.02 9.67 34.98
C ARG A 162 0.24 11.08 34.46
N ILE A 163 -0.48 11.45 33.40
CA ILE A 163 -0.50 12.82 32.91
C ILE A 163 -1.36 13.68 33.84
N GLN A 164 -0.74 14.57 34.60
CA GLN A 164 -1.44 15.46 35.53
C GLN A 164 -1.94 16.74 34.85
N LYS A 165 -1.13 17.29 33.94
CA LYS A 165 -1.41 18.50 33.17
C LYS A 165 -0.85 18.33 31.77
N THR A 166 -1.53 18.89 30.80
CA THR A 166 -1.14 18.88 29.38
C THR A 166 -0.36 20.14 29.00
N GLU A 167 -0.53 21.23 29.74
CA GLU A 167 0.17 22.50 29.50
C GLU A 167 0.56 23.19 30.83
N PRO A 168 1.87 23.29 31.15
CA PRO A 168 2.96 22.49 30.58
C PRO A 168 2.76 21.00 30.88
N LEU A 169 3.24 20.12 29.98
CA LEU A 169 3.06 18.67 30.11
C LEU A 169 3.75 18.15 31.39
N THR A 170 2.96 17.72 32.36
CA THR A 170 3.44 17.28 33.68
C THR A 170 3.09 15.82 33.92
N LEU A 171 4.11 14.97 34.03
CA LEU A 171 3.99 13.53 34.24
C LEU A 171 4.34 13.17 35.67
N ARG A 172 3.39 12.55 36.38
CA ARG A 172 3.65 11.95 37.69
C ARG A 172 4.21 10.55 37.50
N LEU A 173 5.38 10.30 38.09
CA LEU A 173 6.05 9.00 38.08
C LEU A 173 5.86 8.28 39.42
N GLU A 174 5.50 7.00 39.35
CA GLU A 174 5.34 6.12 40.50
C GLU A 174 6.00 4.77 40.18
N ARG A 175 6.82 4.27 41.11
CA ARG A 175 7.45 2.96 40.96
C ARG A 175 6.46 1.87 41.32
N GLU A 176 6.37 0.85 40.48
CA GLU A 176 5.73 -0.42 40.80
C GLU A 176 6.75 -1.56 40.72
N PRO A 177 6.98 -2.31 41.81
CA PRO A 177 7.85 -3.48 41.78
C PRO A 177 7.35 -4.56 40.82
N ALA A 178 8.24 -5.28 40.16
CA ALA A 178 7.87 -6.35 39.22
C ALA A 178 6.88 -7.37 39.81
N ALA A 179 7.09 -7.77 41.07
CA ALA A 179 6.24 -8.72 41.79
C ALA A 179 4.86 -8.16 42.19
N ALA A 180 4.66 -6.84 42.11
CA ALA A 180 3.40 -6.18 42.41
C ALA A 180 2.49 -6.05 41.17
N LEU A 181 2.96 -6.45 39.98
CA LEU A 181 2.18 -6.40 38.76
C LEU A 181 0.92 -7.26 38.88
N ARG A 182 -0.23 -6.62 38.67
CA ARG A 182 -1.55 -7.25 38.69
C ARG A 182 -1.96 -7.71 37.29
N SER A 183 -1.29 -8.73 36.76
CA SER A 183 -1.49 -9.19 35.37
C SER A 183 -2.92 -9.60 35.05
N ALA A 184 -3.64 -10.18 36.02
CA ALA A 184 -5.05 -10.55 35.84
C ALA A 184 -5.98 -9.34 35.68
N ASP A 185 -5.66 -8.20 36.31
CA ASP A 185 -6.48 -6.98 36.26
C ASP A 185 -6.37 -6.25 34.91
N ILE A 186 -5.33 -6.54 34.12
CA ILE A 186 -4.99 -5.81 32.88
C ILE A 186 -5.15 -6.63 31.61
N ALA A 187 -5.47 -7.92 31.71
CA ALA A 187 -5.54 -8.82 30.57
C ALA A 187 -6.58 -8.38 29.52
N GLU A 188 -7.76 -7.93 29.97
CA GLU A 188 -8.82 -7.43 29.07
C GLU A 188 -8.41 -6.14 28.37
N GLN A 189 -7.76 -5.21 29.09
CA GLN A 189 -7.22 -3.98 28.53
C GLN A 189 -6.12 -4.26 27.49
N ASP A 190 -5.19 -5.16 27.81
CA ASP A 190 -4.09 -5.52 26.90
C ASP A 190 -4.65 -6.14 25.61
N GLN A 191 -5.64 -7.04 25.75
CA GLN A 191 -6.31 -7.66 24.60
C GLN A 191 -7.09 -6.63 23.77
N GLU A 192 -7.85 -5.72 24.40
CA GLU A 192 -8.58 -4.66 23.69
C GLU A 192 -7.63 -3.76 22.88
N LEU A 193 -6.47 -3.39 23.45
CA LEU A 193 -5.47 -2.59 22.77
C LEU A 193 -4.89 -3.33 21.55
N VAL A 194 -4.48 -4.59 21.72
CA VAL A 194 -3.90 -5.40 20.63
C VAL A 194 -4.92 -5.63 19.51
N GLU A 195 -6.13 -6.08 19.82
CA GLU A 195 -7.17 -6.29 18.81
C GLU A 195 -7.55 -5.00 18.08
N SER A 196 -7.54 -3.87 18.79
CA SER A 196 -7.79 -2.55 18.16
C SER A 196 -6.64 -2.12 17.25
N LEU A 197 -5.39 -2.45 17.58
CA LEU A 197 -4.22 -2.19 16.72
C LEU A 197 -4.28 -3.06 15.47
N VAL A 198 -4.48 -4.37 15.62
CA VAL A 198 -4.63 -5.32 14.49
C VAL A 198 -5.73 -4.84 13.55
N LYS A 199 -6.93 -4.58 14.08
CA LYS A 199 -8.05 -4.08 13.28
C LYS A 199 -7.71 -2.80 12.51
N ARG A 200 -6.90 -1.90 13.08
CA ARG A 200 -6.56 -0.62 12.46
C ARG A 200 -5.48 -0.75 11.40
N VAL A 201 -4.53 -1.66 11.59
CA VAL A 201 -3.50 -2.00 10.62
C VAL A 201 -4.11 -2.77 9.45
N THR A 202 -4.91 -3.81 9.69
CA THR A 202 -5.53 -4.64 8.63
C THR A 202 -6.59 -3.89 7.79
N ARG A 203 -7.25 -2.88 8.35
CA ARG A 203 -8.26 -2.08 7.62
C ARG A 203 -7.69 -0.89 6.86
N GLY A 204 -6.44 -0.52 7.12
CA GLY A 204 -5.85 0.66 6.50
C GLY A 204 -5.12 0.29 5.22
N ASN A 205 -5.36 1.01 4.12
CA ASN A 205 -4.52 0.97 2.92
C ASN A 205 -3.09 1.54 3.17
N ARG A 206 -2.72 1.80 4.44
CA ARG A 206 -1.40 2.27 4.84
C ARG A 206 -0.61 1.07 5.34
N THR A 207 0.49 0.80 4.65
CA THR A 207 1.47 -0.24 4.96
C THR A 207 2.07 -0.16 6.36
N ALA A 208 2.20 1.04 6.93
CA ALA A 208 2.61 1.24 8.32
C ALA A 208 1.92 2.47 8.95
N LEU A 209 1.66 2.41 10.25
CA LEU A 209 1.01 3.47 11.03
C LEU A 209 1.94 3.99 12.13
N PHE A 210 2.03 5.31 12.27
CA PHE A 210 2.71 5.90 13.43
C PHE A 210 1.96 5.56 14.72
N CYS A 211 2.71 5.35 15.82
CA CYS A 211 2.11 5.11 17.13
C CYS A 211 1.21 6.27 17.60
N GLU A 212 1.46 7.50 17.16
CA GLU A 212 0.58 8.66 17.39
C GLU A 212 -0.78 8.53 16.73
N ASP A 213 -0.84 7.95 15.54
CA ASP A 213 -2.09 7.82 14.78
C ASP A 213 -2.86 6.56 15.16
N SER A 214 -2.21 5.59 15.80
CA SER A 214 -2.77 4.29 16.14
C SER A 214 -2.98 4.16 17.66
N VAL A 215 -1.91 4.01 18.42
CA VAL A 215 -1.94 3.79 19.88
C VAL A 215 -2.64 4.94 20.60
N LEU A 216 -2.27 6.19 20.33
CA LEU A 216 -2.89 7.34 21.00
C LEU A 216 -4.38 7.46 20.68
N ALA A 217 -4.78 7.16 19.45
CA ALA A 217 -6.18 7.18 19.03
C ALA A 217 -7.03 6.09 19.74
N ILE A 218 -6.46 4.91 19.97
CA ILE A 218 -7.11 3.84 20.75
C ILE A 218 -7.24 4.28 22.21
N TYR A 219 -6.16 4.78 22.81
CA TYR A 219 -6.18 5.32 24.17
C TYR A 219 -7.21 6.44 24.34
N ALA A 220 -7.36 7.32 23.34
CA ALA A 220 -8.31 8.43 23.40
C ALA A 220 -9.77 7.95 23.51
N ARG A 221 -10.13 6.82 22.86
CA ARG A 221 -11.47 6.20 22.94
C ARG A 221 -11.64 5.30 24.17
N ALA A 222 -10.55 4.74 24.68
CA ALA A 222 -10.57 3.77 25.76
C ALA A 222 -11.15 4.33 27.06
N SER A 223 -12.12 3.61 27.63
CA SER A 223 -12.71 3.94 28.94
C SER A 223 -11.75 3.65 30.10
N TRP A 224 -10.81 2.71 29.90
CA TRP A 224 -9.78 2.32 30.86
C TRP A 224 -8.54 3.21 30.86
N ARG A 225 -8.41 4.18 29.94
CA ARG A 225 -7.21 5.03 29.80
C ARG A 225 -6.79 5.79 31.06
N THR A 226 -7.72 6.02 31.99
CA THR A 226 -7.48 6.72 33.26
C THR A 226 -7.42 5.78 34.46
N GLN A 227 -7.51 4.47 34.25
CA GLN A 227 -7.49 3.44 35.28
C GLN A 227 -6.05 2.94 35.52
N TYR A 228 -5.91 1.80 36.20
CA TYR A 228 -4.61 1.18 36.39
C TYR A 228 -4.06 0.70 35.03
N PRO A 229 -2.86 1.10 34.61
CA PRO A 229 -2.40 0.86 33.24
C PRO A 229 -1.93 -0.59 33.04
N GLY A 230 -2.26 -1.11 31.85
CA GLY A 230 -1.78 -2.38 31.33
C GLY A 230 -0.28 -2.40 31.02
N ARG A 231 0.13 -3.38 30.22
CA ARG A 231 1.54 -3.52 29.80
C ARG A 231 1.93 -2.40 28.82
N PRO A 232 3.23 -2.08 28.70
CA PRO A 232 3.69 -1.11 27.71
C PRO A 232 3.25 -1.54 26.31
N TRP A 233 2.67 -0.62 25.53
CA TRP A 233 2.14 -0.95 24.21
C TRP A 233 3.19 -1.57 23.28
N ARG A 234 4.45 -1.13 23.37
CA ARG A 234 5.56 -1.68 22.58
C ARG A 234 5.77 -3.15 22.83
N GLN A 235 5.75 -3.56 24.10
CA GLN A 235 5.88 -4.96 24.49
C GLN A 235 4.71 -5.78 23.93
N LEU A 236 3.49 -5.24 23.96
CA LEU A 236 2.31 -5.91 23.40
C LEU A 236 2.41 -6.09 21.88
N VAL A 237 2.93 -5.10 21.17
CA VAL A 237 3.17 -5.18 19.72
C VAL A 237 4.28 -6.17 19.39
N GLU A 238 5.38 -6.15 20.14
CA GLU A 238 6.52 -7.07 19.95
C GLU A 238 6.17 -8.54 20.29
N GLU A 239 5.19 -8.77 21.16
CA GLU A 239 4.73 -10.11 21.57
C GLU A 239 3.61 -10.69 20.68
N ASP A 240 2.86 -9.87 19.93
CA ASP A 240 1.75 -10.35 19.07
C ASP A 240 2.27 -10.69 17.66
N PRO A 241 2.09 -11.93 17.17
CA PRO A 241 2.64 -12.36 15.89
C PRO A 241 1.98 -11.73 14.66
N ARG A 242 0.86 -11.02 14.82
CA ARG A 242 0.15 -10.32 13.73
C ARG A 242 0.67 -8.90 13.51
N LEU A 243 1.51 -8.39 14.41
CA LEU A 243 1.98 -7.01 14.35
C LEU A 243 3.50 -6.97 14.26
N GLN A 244 4.01 -5.89 13.68
CA GLN A 244 5.44 -5.61 13.62
C GLN A 244 5.74 -4.20 14.13
N LEU A 245 6.74 -4.08 15.01
CA LEU A 245 7.26 -2.79 15.46
C LEU A 245 8.51 -2.40 14.67
N LEU A 246 8.42 -1.26 14.00
CA LEU A 246 9.41 -0.73 13.07
C LEU A 246 10.05 0.54 13.65
N ASP A 247 11.38 0.57 13.73
CA ASP A 247 12.18 1.64 14.37
C ASP A 247 11.72 2.04 15.79
N GLY A 248 10.95 1.19 16.47
CA GLY A 248 10.38 1.47 17.79
C GLY A 248 9.19 2.44 17.81
N GLU A 249 8.66 2.85 16.65
CA GLU A 249 7.65 3.91 16.54
C GLU A 249 6.51 3.64 15.55
N LEU A 250 6.82 2.92 14.46
CA LEU A 250 5.88 2.54 13.42
C LEU A 250 5.32 1.14 13.72
N ILE A 251 4.02 0.96 13.55
CA ILE A 251 3.32 -0.31 13.71
C ILE A 251 2.80 -0.72 12.34
N ALA A 252 3.20 -1.91 11.90
CA ALA A 252 2.77 -2.48 10.64
C ALA A 252 2.18 -3.87 10.86
N ASP A 253 1.58 -4.40 9.80
CA ASP A 253 1.17 -5.80 9.76
C ASP A 253 2.41 -6.68 9.70
N ASN A 254 2.30 -7.93 10.12
CA ASN A 254 3.42 -8.87 10.03
C ASN A 254 3.85 -9.18 8.58
N SER A 255 2.98 -8.93 7.59
CA SER A 255 3.27 -9.02 6.15
C SER A 255 4.12 -7.85 5.64
N PHE A 256 4.20 -6.73 6.37
CA PHE A 256 4.95 -5.57 5.91
C PHE A 256 6.44 -5.88 5.77
N ARG A 257 7.02 -5.43 4.66
CA ARG A 257 8.45 -5.53 4.37
C ARG A 257 8.94 -4.15 3.97
N ARG A 258 10.08 -3.72 4.51
CA ARG A 258 10.76 -2.52 3.97
C ARG A 258 11.33 -2.88 2.61
N PRO A 259 11.37 -1.94 1.65
CA PRO A 259 12.12 -2.12 0.40
C PRO A 259 13.57 -2.60 0.62
N PHE A 260 14.18 -2.26 1.75
CA PHE A 260 15.53 -2.68 2.13
C PHE A 260 15.60 -4.04 2.86
N ASP A 261 14.51 -4.57 3.41
CA ASP A 261 14.50 -5.91 4.04
C ASP A 261 14.65 -7.01 2.98
N PHE A 262 14.18 -6.75 1.75
CA PHE A 262 14.43 -7.58 0.57
C PHE A 262 15.90 -7.63 0.15
N ILE A 263 16.69 -6.59 0.46
CA ILE A 263 18.08 -6.45 0.01
C ILE A 263 19.07 -6.98 1.07
N PHE A 264 18.77 -6.81 2.36
CA PHE A 264 19.76 -7.02 3.42
C PHE A 264 19.41 -8.08 4.46
N GLY A 265 18.30 -8.83 4.31
CA GLY A 265 18.01 -10.01 5.13
C GLY A 265 18.04 -9.73 6.63
N GLY A 266 17.00 -9.09 7.16
CA GLY A 266 16.89 -8.79 8.59
C GLY A 266 16.83 -10.04 9.47
N ASP A 267 17.93 -10.32 10.18
CA ASP A 267 18.24 -11.58 10.88
C ASP A 267 17.47 -11.84 12.21
N ARG A 268 16.19 -11.42 12.32
CA ARG A 268 15.43 -11.55 13.59
C ARG A 268 14.01 -12.10 13.42
N SER A 269 13.92 -13.33 12.90
CA SER A 269 12.83 -14.31 13.20
C SER A 269 13.06 -15.69 12.53
N ASN A 270 14.30 -16.04 12.19
CA ASN A 270 14.63 -17.15 11.28
C ASN A 270 14.26 -18.57 11.79
N ILE A 271 13.95 -18.74 13.08
CA ILE A 271 13.67 -20.07 13.67
C ILE A 271 12.17 -20.45 13.58
N ASP A 272 11.25 -19.49 13.62
CA ASP A 272 9.81 -19.75 13.49
C ASP A 272 9.38 -19.86 12.01
N TRP A 273 9.98 -19.03 11.15
CA TRP A 273 9.71 -19.04 9.71
C TRP A 273 10.17 -20.31 9.01
N ALA A 274 11.36 -20.83 9.29
CA ALA A 274 11.82 -22.08 8.66
C ALA A 274 10.84 -23.25 8.87
N THR A 275 10.10 -23.27 9.98
CA THR A 275 9.08 -24.28 10.27
C THR A 275 7.77 -24.01 9.53
N LYS A 276 7.31 -22.75 9.50
CA LYS A 276 6.13 -22.33 8.73
C LYS A 276 6.34 -22.51 7.24
N ASP A 277 7.51 -22.13 6.75
CA ASP A 277 7.90 -22.24 5.35
C ASP A 277 7.98 -23.69 4.91
N ALA A 278 8.53 -24.58 5.75
CA ALA A 278 8.51 -26.00 5.49
C ALA A 278 7.07 -26.55 5.40
N ALA A 279 6.15 -26.06 6.25
CA ALA A 279 4.76 -26.49 6.24
C ALA A 279 3.96 -25.95 5.03
N ILE A 280 4.26 -24.74 4.56
CA ILE A 280 3.67 -24.18 3.34
C ILE A 280 4.22 -24.92 2.11
N LEU A 281 5.53 -25.16 2.05
CA LEU A 281 6.15 -25.94 0.98
C LEU A 281 5.57 -27.36 0.89
N GLU A 282 5.36 -28.06 2.02
CA GLU A 282 4.71 -29.38 2.01
C GLU A 282 3.29 -29.33 1.44
N GLN A 283 2.54 -28.25 1.72
CA GLN A 283 1.20 -28.04 1.15
C GLN A 283 1.25 -27.75 -0.35
N ILE A 284 2.25 -26.99 -0.81
CA ILE A 284 2.49 -26.71 -2.23
C ILE A 284 2.87 -28.01 -2.97
N ASP A 285 3.78 -28.80 -2.41
CA ASP A 285 4.20 -30.09 -2.98
C ASP A 285 3.01 -31.05 -3.12
N GLN A 286 2.15 -31.13 -2.09
CA GLN A 286 0.95 -31.95 -2.16
C GLN A 286 -0.01 -31.44 -3.24
N PHE A 287 -0.24 -30.13 -3.32
CA PHE A 287 -1.08 -29.51 -4.35
C PHE A 287 -0.56 -29.78 -5.76
N GLN A 288 0.75 -29.64 -5.98
CA GLN A 288 1.40 -29.88 -7.27
C GLN A 288 1.29 -31.34 -7.71
N ASN A 289 1.48 -32.29 -6.78
CA ASN A 289 1.29 -33.71 -7.06
C ASN A 289 -0.16 -34.05 -7.44
N ASP A 290 -1.14 -33.45 -6.76
CA ASP A 290 -2.56 -33.66 -7.05
C ASP A 290 -2.94 -33.04 -8.41
N LEU A 291 -2.42 -31.86 -8.73
CA LEU A 291 -2.63 -31.18 -10.01
C LEU A 291 -1.99 -31.96 -11.17
N LEU A 292 -0.75 -32.41 -11.02
CA LEU A 292 -0.04 -33.24 -12.00
C LEU A 292 -0.78 -34.55 -12.28
N THR A 293 -1.28 -35.21 -11.23
CA THR A 293 -2.08 -36.46 -11.37
C THR A 293 -3.36 -36.20 -12.14
N SER A 294 -4.03 -35.08 -11.86
CA SER A 294 -5.26 -34.68 -12.56
C SER A 294 -4.96 -34.41 -14.04
N ARG A 295 -3.91 -33.63 -14.32
CA ARG A 295 -3.41 -33.31 -15.67
C ARG A 295 -3.13 -34.55 -16.52
N ARG A 296 -2.44 -35.53 -15.95
CA ARG A 296 -2.17 -36.83 -16.58
C ARG A 296 -3.44 -37.64 -16.86
N THR A 297 -4.36 -37.66 -15.91
CA THR A 297 -5.65 -38.36 -16.07
C THR A 297 -6.47 -37.80 -17.23
N ASP A 298 -6.44 -36.49 -17.44
CA ASP A 298 -7.18 -35.84 -18.54
C ASP A 298 -6.44 -35.97 -19.89
N ALA A 299 -5.11 -36.02 -19.88
CA ALA A 299 -4.32 -36.36 -21.06
C ALA A 299 -4.58 -37.82 -21.50
N GLU A 300 -4.67 -38.77 -20.56
CA GLU A 300 -5.05 -40.16 -20.84
C GLU A 300 -6.46 -40.27 -21.47
N GLN A 301 -7.36 -39.35 -21.11
CA GLN A 301 -8.69 -39.22 -21.73
C GLN A 301 -8.67 -38.52 -23.09
N SER A 302 -7.48 -38.15 -23.59
CA SER A 302 -7.29 -37.43 -24.86
C SER A 302 -7.97 -36.04 -24.89
N LEU A 303 -8.12 -35.39 -23.72
CA LEU A 303 -8.67 -34.04 -23.61
C LEU A 303 -7.66 -32.96 -24.00
N TRP A 304 -6.37 -33.27 -23.92
CA TRP A 304 -5.23 -32.42 -24.29
C TRP A 304 -3.96 -33.27 -24.42
N ASP A 305 -2.89 -32.69 -24.97
CA ASP A 305 -1.60 -33.37 -25.19
C ASP A 305 -0.59 -33.14 -24.07
N GLY A 306 -0.92 -32.29 -23.10
CA GLY A 306 -0.04 -31.94 -21.98
C GLY A 306 0.86 -30.72 -22.23
N ILE A 307 0.83 -30.13 -23.42
CA ILE A 307 1.71 -29.02 -23.77
C ILE A 307 1.01 -27.69 -23.50
N ALA A 308 1.59 -26.87 -22.62
CA ALA A 308 1.12 -25.53 -22.33
C ALA A 308 2.03 -24.49 -23.02
N PRO A 309 1.50 -23.56 -23.83
CA PRO A 309 2.30 -22.57 -24.57
C PRO A 309 3.09 -21.60 -23.71
N ARG A 310 2.63 -21.28 -22.48
CA ARG A 310 3.30 -20.35 -21.54
C ARG A 310 3.43 -18.91 -22.03
N ILE A 311 2.54 -18.46 -22.92
CA ILE A 311 2.67 -17.12 -23.52
C ILE A 311 2.49 -16.03 -22.46
N SER A 312 1.63 -16.24 -21.46
CA SER A 312 1.45 -15.30 -20.33
C SER A 312 2.65 -15.22 -19.38
N THR A 313 3.70 -16.01 -19.62
CA THR A 313 4.94 -16.00 -18.83
C THR A 313 6.08 -15.25 -19.55
N SER A 314 5.77 -14.53 -20.64
CA SER A 314 6.73 -13.75 -21.41
C SER A 314 7.41 -12.66 -20.59
N ARG A 315 8.70 -12.43 -20.86
CA ARG A 315 9.50 -11.41 -20.17
C ARG A 315 9.97 -10.36 -21.16
N THR A 316 9.68 -9.09 -20.91
CA THR A 316 10.22 -7.98 -21.70
C THR A 316 11.58 -7.55 -21.14
N ILE A 317 12.65 -7.76 -21.90
CA ILE A 317 13.99 -7.30 -21.55
C ILE A 317 14.25 -5.96 -22.24
N PHE A 318 14.54 -4.93 -21.44
CA PHE A 318 14.94 -3.63 -21.94
C PHE A 318 16.45 -3.56 -22.14
N ASN A 319 16.88 -3.37 -23.37
CA ASN A 319 18.26 -3.00 -23.67
C ASN A 319 18.43 -1.49 -23.50
N LEU A 320 18.80 -1.08 -22.28
CA LEU A 320 19.01 0.33 -21.92
C LEU A 320 20.09 1.05 -22.76
N TYR A 321 20.97 0.30 -23.44
CA TYR A 321 21.99 0.87 -24.32
C TYR A 321 21.45 1.18 -25.73
N GLU A 322 20.46 0.43 -26.18
CA GLU A 322 19.89 0.53 -27.53
C GLU A 322 18.50 1.18 -27.53
N GLY A 323 17.88 1.36 -26.35
CA GLY A 323 16.54 1.91 -26.22
C GLY A 323 15.46 0.98 -26.80
N THR A 324 15.75 -0.33 -26.84
CA THR A 324 14.87 -1.35 -27.40
C THR A 324 14.35 -2.27 -26.31
N ALA A 325 13.11 -2.71 -26.46
CA ALA A 325 12.48 -3.73 -25.62
C ALA A 325 12.34 -5.02 -26.45
N GLU A 326 12.82 -6.15 -25.92
CA GLU A 326 12.66 -7.46 -26.53
C GLU A 326 11.82 -8.35 -25.61
N THR A 327 10.63 -8.74 -26.08
CA THR A 327 9.77 -9.70 -25.36
C THR A 327 10.24 -11.12 -25.65
N ILE A 328 10.77 -11.77 -24.62
CA ILE A 328 11.18 -13.17 -24.65
C ILE A 328 10.00 -14.03 -24.23
N TYR A 329 9.50 -14.82 -25.17
CA TYR A 329 8.53 -15.87 -24.91
C TYR A 329 9.27 -17.14 -24.48
N PRO A 330 9.14 -17.60 -23.22
CA PRO A 330 9.62 -18.91 -22.86
C PRO A 330 8.84 -19.95 -23.67
N GLY A 331 9.55 -20.94 -24.21
CA GLY A 331 8.92 -21.96 -25.06
C GLY A 331 7.86 -22.76 -24.30
N SER A 332 7.06 -23.52 -25.07
CA SER A 332 6.03 -24.40 -24.51
C SER A 332 6.59 -25.38 -23.48
N VAL A 333 5.83 -25.67 -22.41
CA VAL A 333 6.20 -26.62 -21.36
C VAL A 333 5.33 -27.87 -21.38
N ASN A 334 5.90 -29.00 -20.98
CA ASN A 334 5.14 -30.23 -20.82
C ASN A 334 4.57 -30.32 -19.40
N ALA A 335 3.35 -29.86 -19.20
CA ALA A 335 2.66 -29.85 -17.92
C ALA A 335 2.31 -31.25 -17.35
N LEU A 336 2.74 -32.34 -18.01
CA LEU A 336 2.67 -33.72 -17.52
C LEU A 336 3.96 -34.20 -16.84
N GLU A 337 5.00 -33.36 -16.80
CA GLU A 337 6.27 -33.62 -16.13
C GLU A 337 6.34 -32.93 -14.75
N ASP A 338 7.23 -33.44 -13.89
CA ASP A 338 7.51 -32.87 -12.57
C ASP A 338 8.76 -32.00 -12.69
N TYR A 339 8.59 -30.69 -12.46
CA TYR A 339 9.65 -29.69 -12.57
C TYR A 339 10.17 -29.18 -11.23
N LEU A 340 9.72 -29.73 -10.09
CA LEU A 340 10.11 -29.22 -8.78
C LEU A 340 11.63 -29.31 -8.55
N ALA A 341 12.26 -30.38 -9.06
CA ALA A 341 13.72 -30.55 -8.97
C ALA A 341 14.49 -29.54 -9.85
N ASP A 342 14.00 -29.28 -11.07
CA ASP A 342 14.61 -28.33 -11.99
C ASP A 342 14.48 -26.90 -11.44
N ILE A 343 13.32 -26.58 -10.85
CA ILE A 343 13.07 -25.30 -10.17
C ILE A 343 14.03 -25.12 -8.98
N GLU A 344 14.26 -26.14 -8.15
CA GLU A 344 15.24 -26.06 -7.05
C GLU A 344 16.67 -25.84 -7.55
N GLU A 345 17.07 -26.45 -8.66
CA GLU A 345 18.37 -26.20 -9.28
C GLU A 345 18.50 -24.75 -9.74
N ARG A 346 17.46 -24.20 -10.38
CA ARG A 346 17.40 -22.79 -10.83
C ARG A 346 17.34 -21.78 -9.68
N ILE A 347 16.68 -22.13 -8.58
CA ILE A 347 16.70 -21.32 -7.35
C ILE A 347 18.11 -21.32 -6.75
N THR A 348 18.77 -22.47 -6.71
CA THR A 348 20.14 -22.61 -6.19
C THR A 348 21.17 -21.89 -7.07
N SER A 349 20.94 -21.78 -8.38
CA SER A 349 21.78 -21.01 -9.30
C SER A 349 21.55 -19.50 -9.23
N GLY A 350 20.55 -19.03 -8.47
CA GLY A 350 20.22 -17.62 -8.29
C GLY A 350 19.40 -17.02 -9.42
N GLU A 351 18.82 -17.83 -10.33
CA GLU A 351 17.99 -17.33 -11.44
C GLU A 351 16.67 -16.69 -11.01
N PHE A 352 16.29 -16.86 -9.75
CA PHE A 352 15.13 -16.23 -9.14
C PHE A 352 15.47 -15.02 -8.25
N GLN A 353 16.76 -14.79 -7.93
CA GLN A 353 17.20 -13.66 -7.12
C GLN A 353 17.56 -12.46 -8.01
N GLN A 354 17.03 -11.28 -7.65
CA GLN A 354 17.41 -9.96 -8.18
C GLN A 354 16.76 -9.59 -9.55
N GLU A 355 15.82 -8.63 -9.51
CA GLU A 355 15.45 -7.73 -10.63
C GLU A 355 14.65 -8.27 -11.84
N GLN A 356 14.19 -9.53 -11.87
CA GLN A 356 13.63 -10.12 -13.11
C GLN A 356 12.12 -10.37 -13.18
N TRP A 357 11.34 -10.02 -12.16
CA TRP A 357 9.88 -10.22 -12.13
C TRP A 357 9.06 -8.94 -12.06
N ILE A 358 9.67 -7.77 -12.34
CA ILE A 358 8.88 -6.56 -12.65
C ILE A 358 8.34 -6.75 -14.07
N GLU A 359 7.19 -7.41 -14.19
CA GLU A 359 6.41 -7.42 -15.42
C GLU A 359 5.80 -6.02 -15.59
N THR A 360 6.12 -5.34 -16.69
CA THR A 360 5.64 -3.99 -17.01
C THR A 360 4.12 -3.87 -17.11
N ASP A 361 3.39 -4.98 -17.22
CA ASP A 361 1.92 -4.97 -17.14
C ASP A 361 1.44 -4.45 -15.77
N ASP A 362 2.22 -4.61 -14.70
CA ASP A 362 1.89 -4.04 -13.38
C ASP A 362 2.23 -2.54 -13.28
N ILE A 363 2.93 -1.96 -14.27
CA ILE A 363 3.18 -0.52 -14.36
C ILE A 363 2.08 0.13 -15.21
N ASP A 364 1.67 -0.47 -16.33
CA ASP A 364 0.56 0.06 -17.13
C ASP A 364 -0.81 -0.11 -16.41
N ASP A 365 -1.07 -1.25 -15.74
CA ASP A 365 -2.31 -1.44 -14.96
C ASP A 365 -2.30 -0.68 -13.60
N MET A 366 -1.16 -0.12 -13.15
CA MET A 366 -1.10 0.82 -12.02
C MET A 366 -1.26 2.28 -12.43
N LEU A 367 -1.15 2.60 -13.73
CA LEU A 367 -1.19 3.97 -14.23
C LEU A 367 -2.54 4.37 -14.84
N ASP A 368 -3.50 3.44 -14.95
CA ASP A 368 -4.85 3.70 -15.50
C ASP A 368 -6.01 3.56 -14.48
N PHE A 369 -5.73 3.52 -13.17
CA PHE A 369 -6.79 3.55 -12.14
C PHE A 369 -6.67 4.77 -11.22
N ASP A 370 -7.45 5.80 -11.56
CA ASP A 370 -7.79 6.92 -10.68
C ASP A 370 -8.45 6.41 -9.39
N ASP A 371 -7.72 6.47 -8.28
CA ASP A 371 -8.23 6.20 -6.94
C ASP A 371 -8.82 7.51 -6.34
N ASP A 372 -10.11 7.76 -6.57
CA ASP A 372 -10.92 8.68 -5.76
C ASP A 372 -11.73 7.89 -4.70
N PRO A 373 -11.35 7.90 -3.41
CA PRO A 373 -12.02 7.09 -2.40
C PRO A 373 -13.09 7.90 -1.67
N LEU A 374 -14.10 8.43 -2.37
CA LEU A 374 -15.33 8.96 -1.76
C LEU A 374 -16.46 8.96 -2.79
N PHE A 375 -17.31 7.92 -2.87
CA PHE A 375 -18.78 8.01 -3.02
C PHE A 375 -19.37 6.63 -3.28
N ASP A 376 -19.79 5.94 -2.21
CA ASP A 376 -20.88 4.97 -2.27
C ASP A 376 -21.96 5.45 -1.32
N SER A 377 -22.72 6.47 -1.77
CA SER A 377 -24.09 6.76 -1.32
C SER A 377 -24.75 7.86 -2.16
N GLU A 378 -25.75 7.46 -2.95
CA GLU A 378 -26.99 8.17 -3.32
C GLU A 378 -26.92 9.46 -4.17
N PHE A 379 -27.27 9.32 -5.47
CA PHE A 379 -28.07 10.21 -6.35
C PHE A 379 -27.94 11.75 -6.25
N GLU A 380 -27.55 12.41 -7.35
CA GLU A 380 -28.39 13.37 -8.12
C GLU A 380 -27.62 14.03 -9.29
N ASP A 381 -28.35 14.23 -10.39
CA ASP A 381 -27.96 14.83 -11.67
C ASP A 381 -27.29 16.21 -11.60
N GLY A 382 -26.38 16.49 -12.53
CA GLY A 382 -25.90 17.85 -12.79
C GLY A 382 -24.78 17.95 -13.79
N ALA A 383 -25.13 18.06 -15.07
CA ALA A 383 -24.25 18.35 -16.21
C ALA A 383 -23.36 19.59 -16.02
N PHE A 384 -22.06 19.48 -16.32
CA PHE A 384 -21.24 20.54 -16.94
C PHE A 384 -20.06 19.93 -17.70
N GLU A 385 -19.96 20.32 -18.98
CA GLU A 385 -18.84 20.08 -19.90
C GLU A 385 -17.62 20.98 -19.59
N ASP A 386 -16.45 20.41 -19.91
CA ASP A 386 -15.20 20.99 -20.42
C ASP A 386 -14.29 21.87 -19.53
N ASP A 387 -13.09 21.29 -19.36
CA ASP A 387 -11.78 21.78 -19.78
C ASP A 387 -11.06 22.92 -19.05
N GLU A 388 -9.74 22.71 -19.02
CA GLU A 388 -8.64 23.57 -18.56
C GLU A 388 -8.49 23.68 -17.03
N LEU A 389 -7.75 22.73 -16.42
CA LEU A 389 -6.63 22.99 -15.48
C LEU A 389 -6.27 21.71 -14.66
N ASP A 390 -5.58 20.75 -15.27
CA ASP A 390 -4.88 19.66 -14.55
C ASP A 390 -3.44 19.46 -15.07
N ASP A 391 -2.76 20.55 -15.42
CA ASP A 391 -1.30 20.53 -15.63
C ASP A 391 -0.59 20.98 -14.34
N ILE A 392 -0.23 20.01 -13.51
CA ILE A 392 1.01 19.85 -12.71
C ILE A 392 0.63 18.92 -11.55
N ASP A 393 0.52 17.63 -11.83
CA ASP A 393 0.68 16.54 -10.85
C ASP A 393 1.11 15.27 -11.58
N ASP A 394 2.27 15.33 -12.26
CA ASP A 394 2.97 14.15 -12.77
C ASP A 394 4.50 14.31 -12.63
N ILE A 395 5.04 13.78 -11.53
CA ILE A 395 6.45 13.35 -11.47
C ILE A 395 6.44 11.83 -11.31
N GLY A 396 5.64 11.15 -12.13
CA GLY A 396 5.58 9.70 -12.22
C GLY A 396 6.61 9.11 -13.16
N ASP A 397 7.11 9.91 -14.11
CA ASP A 397 7.99 9.39 -15.15
C ASP A 397 9.27 10.23 -15.28
N ILE A 398 10.34 9.74 -14.65
CA ILE A 398 11.70 10.33 -14.75
C ILE A 398 12.14 10.37 -16.22
N GLN A 399 11.66 9.44 -17.06
CA GLN A 399 11.95 9.42 -18.48
C GLN A 399 11.29 10.60 -19.18
N THR A 400 9.98 10.81 -18.96
CA THR A 400 9.24 11.99 -19.44
C THR A 400 9.81 13.30 -18.91
N PHE A 401 10.24 13.37 -17.64
CA PHE A 401 10.91 14.56 -17.07
C PHE A 401 12.27 14.85 -17.73
N LEU A 402 13.06 13.81 -18.06
CA LEU A 402 14.34 13.94 -18.75
C LEU A 402 14.19 14.26 -20.24
N ASP A 403 13.13 13.78 -20.88
CA ASP A 403 12.78 14.11 -22.27
C ASP A 403 12.25 15.55 -22.39
N GLN A 404 11.49 16.00 -21.39
CA GLN A 404 11.05 17.40 -21.27
C GLN A 404 12.18 18.36 -20.84
N ASN A 405 13.26 17.83 -20.23
CA ASN A 405 14.42 18.60 -19.80
C ASN A 405 15.73 18.01 -20.37
N PRO A 406 15.95 18.09 -21.71
CA PRO A 406 17.09 17.43 -22.36
C PRO A 406 18.45 17.94 -21.86
N VAL A 407 18.49 19.17 -21.31
CA VAL A 407 19.66 19.76 -20.67
C VAL A 407 20.06 19.01 -19.38
N LEU A 408 19.08 18.53 -18.60
CA LEU A 408 19.31 17.71 -17.42
C LEU A 408 19.75 16.30 -17.82
N GLY A 409 19.13 15.69 -18.82
CA GLY A 409 19.57 14.39 -19.36
C GLY A 409 20.98 14.41 -19.96
N GLU A 410 21.37 15.51 -20.60
CA GLU A 410 22.73 15.72 -21.10
C GLU A 410 23.73 15.99 -19.96
N ALA A 411 23.34 16.75 -18.93
CA ALA A 411 24.16 16.98 -17.74
C ALA A 411 24.40 15.70 -16.94
N THR A 412 23.38 14.85 -16.78
CA THR A 412 23.49 13.55 -16.09
C THR A 412 24.36 12.57 -16.88
N ARG A 413 24.22 12.52 -18.21
CA ARG A 413 25.10 11.71 -19.08
C ARG A 413 26.55 12.20 -19.07
N GLN A 414 26.77 13.51 -19.09
CA GLN A 414 28.12 14.08 -18.97
C GLN A 414 28.71 13.85 -17.57
N MET A 415 27.89 13.88 -16.52
CA MET A 415 28.30 13.54 -15.15
C MET A 415 28.74 12.08 -15.06
N MET A 416 27.94 11.14 -15.57
CA MET A 416 28.27 9.71 -15.60
C MET A 416 29.50 9.41 -16.47
N ALA A 417 29.64 10.07 -17.62
CA ALA A 417 30.82 9.95 -18.49
C ALA A 417 32.10 10.57 -17.90
N SER A 418 31.97 11.43 -16.87
CA SER A 418 33.09 12.07 -16.19
C SER A 418 33.62 11.28 -14.98
N LEU A 419 32.96 10.18 -14.61
CA LEU A 419 33.41 9.28 -13.55
C LEU A 419 34.62 8.49 -14.03
N SER A 420 35.69 8.48 -13.23
CA SER A 420 36.85 7.64 -13.52
C SER A 420 36.52 6.16 -13.27
N PRO A 421 37.24 5.22 -13.92
CA PRO A 421 37.03 3.79 -13.68
C PRO A 421 37.17 3.37 -12.22
N GLU A 422 38.07 4.02 -11.44
CA GLU A 422 38.22 3.78 -10.00
C GLU A 422 37.01 4.29 -9.18
N GLU A 423 36.35 5.37 -9.62
CA GLU A 423 35.15 5.91 -8.96
C GLU A 423 33.90 5.09 -9.28
N LEU A 424 33.82 4.52 -10.49
CA LEU A 424 32.77 3.56 -10.87
C LEU A 424 32.93 2.23 -10.12
N GLU A 425 34.16 1.75 -9.94
CA GLU A 425 34.45 0.56 -9.13
C GLU A 425 34.12 0.82 -7.65
N GLN A 426 34.40 2.02 -7.12
CA GLN A 426 33.99 2.41 -5.76
C GLN A 426 32.49 2.60 -5.58
N LEU A 427 31.76 3.03 -6.61
CA LEU A 427 30.30 3.08 -6.62
C LEU A 427 29.68 1.68 -6.71
N HIS A 428 30.32 0.77 -7.45
CA HIS A 428 29.90 -0.61 -7.61
C HIS A 428 30.19 -1.46 -6.37
N ASP A 429 31.30 -1.19 -5.67
CA ASP A 429 31.67 -1.86 -4.41
C ASP A 429 31.05 -1.18 -3.16
N ALA A 430 30.27 -0.11 -3.33
CA ALA A 430 29.64 0.59 -2.22
C ALA A 430 28.48 -0.22 -1.64
N GLN A 431 28.64 -0.68 -0.41
CA GLN A 431 27.64 -1.49 0.29
C GLN A 431 26.59 -0.64 1.05
N THR A 432 26.76 0.69 1.09
CA THR A 432 25.88 1.58 1.87
C THR A 432 25.56 2.90 1.14
N LEU A 433 24.40 3.48 1.45
CA LEU A 433 23.93 4.75 0.88
C LEU A 433 24.86 5.94 1.22
N GLU A 434 25.50 5.92 2.39
CA GLU A 434 26.47 6.95 2.80
C GLU A 434 27.77 6.89 1.99
N ASP A 435 28.19 5.70 1.54
CA ASP A 435 29.36 5.55 0.67
C ASP A 435 29.09 6.06 -0.74
N ILE A 436 27.92 5.74 -1.29
CA ILE A 436 27.45 6.29 -2.57
C ILE A 436 27.34 7.81 -2.47
N GLN A 437 26.71 8.34 -1.42
CA GLN A 437 26.58 9.78 -1.21
C GLN A 437 27.94 10.45 -1.00
N ARG A 438 28.91 9.80 -0.35
CA ARG A 438 30.27 10.34 -0.17
C ARG A 438 31.04 10.42 -1.48
N VAL A 439 30.97 9.37 -2.31
CA VAL A 439 31.62 9.33 -3.64
C VAL A 439 30.98 10.36 -4.56
N LEU A 440 29.64 10.41 -4.62
CA LEU A 440 28.91 11.35 -5.44
C LEU A 440 29.08 12.81 -4.96
N SER A 441 28.96 13.09 -3.66
CA SER A 441 29.11 14.45 -3.11
C SER A 441 30.54 14.98 -3.23
N GLY A 442 31.54 14.11 -3.05
CA GLY A 442 32.95 14.47 -3.30
C GLY A 442 33.19 14.86 -4.75
N ARG A 443 32.61 14.11 -5.69
CA ARG A 443 32.71 14.39 -7.12
C ARG A 443 31.90 15.61 -7.55
N LEU A 444 30.71 15.81 -6.99
CA LEU A 444 29.85 16.97 -7.27
C LEU A 444 30.53 18.28 -6.83
N ALA A 445 31.23 18.26 -5.69
CA ALA A 445 32.04 19.38 -5.23
C ALA A 445 33.25 19.67 -6.15
N ASP A 446 33.86 18.63 -6.71
CA ASP A 446 34.95 18.77 -7.67
C ASP A 446 34.48 19.21 -9.07
N LEU A 447 33.31 18.76 -9.52
CA LEU A 447 32.68 19.18 -10.77
C LEU A 447 32.18 20.63 -10.69
N LEU A 448 31.63 21.07 -9.56
CA LEU A 448 31.31 22.49 -9.29
C LEU A 448 32.55 23.39 -9.41
N ARG A 449 33.73 22.87 -9.05
CA ARG A 449 35.00 23.60 -9.10
C ARG A 449 35.68 23.58 -10.48
N THR A 450 35.55 22.48 -11.21
CA THR A 450 36.29 22.25 -12.48
C THR A 450 35.46 22.50 -13.74
N HIS A 451 34.15 22.27 -13.69
CA HIS A 451 33.22 22.40 -14.81
C HIS A 451 31.90 23.06 -14.36
N PRO A 452 31.93 24.32 -13.88
CA PRO A 452 30.76 25.01 -13.33
C PRO A 452 29.62 25.23 -14.34
N SER A 453 29.91 25.10 -15.65
CA SER A 453 28.89 25.19 -16.72
C SER A 453 27.91 24.02 -16.74
N LEU A 454 28.19 22.91 -16.04
CA LEU A 454 27.27 21.78 -15.88
C LEU A 454 26.11 22.08 -14.91
N PHE A 455 26.23 23.16 -14.12
CA PHE A 455 25.24 23.55 -13.13
C PHE A 455 24.53 24.82 -13.62
N VAL A 456 23.44 24.65 -14.37
CA VAL A 456 22.61 25.78 -14.81
C VAL A 456 21.85 26.30 -13.57
N PRO A 457 21.94 27.61 -13.25
CA PRO A 457 21.08 28.19 -12.22
C PRO A 457 19.63 28.10 -12.71
N LEU A 458 18.78 27.39 -11.96
CA LEU A 458 17.34 27.44 -12.16
C LEU A 458 16.90 28.90 -11.99
N ASP A 459 16.37 29.51 -13.06
CA ASP A 459 15.68 30.79 -12.97
C ASP A 459 14.41 30.58 -12.14
N THR A 460 14.54 30.71 -10.81
CA THR A 460 13.39 30.88 -9.94
C THR A 460 12.61 32.12 -10.42
N PRO A 461 11.29 32.05 -10.67
CA PRO A 461 10.52 33.26 -10.90
C PRO A 461 10.72 34.17 -9.68
N SER A 462 11.36 35.30 -9.94
CA SER A 462 11.87 36.22 -8.93
C SER A 462 10.76 36.64 -7.98
N LEU A 463 10.84 36.16 -6.75
CA LEU A 463 10.35 36.87 -5.58
C LEU A 463 11.13 38.19 -5.49
N THR A 464 10.60 39.28 -6.05
CA THR A 464 10.71 40.63 -5.45
C THR A 464 9.89 41.73 -6.15
N ASN A 465 9.25 42.54 -5.30
CA ASN A 465 8.91 43.97 -5.46
C ASN A 465 7.57 44.37 -6.11
N ILE A 466 6.49 44.24 -5.33
CA ILE A 466 5.31 45.12 -5.48
C ILE A 466 5.57 46.38 -4.65
N ASN A 467 5.89 47.49 -5.31
CA ASN A 467 5.43 48.79 -4.82
C ASN A 467 5.24 49.82 -5.94
N THR A 468 4.12 50.54 -5.80
CA THR A 468 3.75 51.86 -6.36
C THR A 468 3.12 51.97 -7.76
N ASN A 469 1.80 52.23 -7.71
CA ASN A 469 1.00 53.22 -8.45
C ASN A 469 0.91 53.21 -9.99
N GLY A 470 -0.32 53.13 -10.50
CA GLY A 470 -0.68 53.69 -11.81
C GLY A 470 -1.93 53.13 -12.51
N HIS A 471 -3.11 53.51 -12.02
CA HIS A 471 -4.38 53.79 -12.74
C HIS A 471 -4.80 53.07 -14.05
N ALA A 472 -6.06 52.59 -13.99
CA ALA A 472 -7.17 52.71 -14.96
C ALA A 472 -7.16 51.72 -16.17
N HIS A 473 -8.26 51.08 -16.60
CA HIS A 473 -9.66 51.46 -16.84
C HIS A 473 -10.50 50.14 -16.98
N THR A 474 -11.68 49.90 -16.38
CA THR A 474 -13.09 50.27 -16.73
C THR A 474 -14.00 49.05 -17.00
N ASN A 475 -15.14 48.98 -16.27
CA ASN A 475 -16.55 48.62 -16.58
C ASN A 475 -16.89 47.49 -17.61
N GLY A 476 -17.94 46.67 -17.44
CA GLY A 476 -19.01 46.66 -16.44
C GLY A 476 -20.21 45.71 -16.74
N ASN A 477 -21.04 45.57 -15.70
CA ASN A 477 -22.41 45.06 -15.52
C ASN A 477 -23.34 44.59 -16.68
N GLY A 478 -24.16 43.59 -16.35
CA GLY A 478 -25.64 43.55 -16.58
C GLY A 478 -26.23 42.13 -16.66
N HIS A 479 -26.74 41.53 -15.59
CA HIS A 479 -28.17 41.41 -15.14
C HIS A 479 -29.14 40.53 -15.99
N HIS A 480 -29.65 39.48 -15.33
CA HIS A 480 -30.87 38.61 -15.50
C HIS A 480 -32.18 39.32 -15.94
N PRO A 481 -33.35 38.66 -16.27
CA PRO A 481 -33.96 37.45 -15.63
C PRO A 481 -34.92 36.49 -16.44
N GLU A 482 -35.25 35.35 -15.80
CA GLU A 482 -36.50 34.52 -15.68
C GLU A 482 -37.56 34.36 -16.81
N GLU A 483 -38.05 33.11 -17.05
CA GLU A 483 -39.41 32.59 -16.71
C GLU A 483 -39.77 31.20 -17.32
N ASP A 484 -40.41 30.34 -16.49
CA ASP A 484 -41.48 29.31 -16.72
C ASP A 484 -41.30 27.91 -17.39
N SER A 485 -41.24 26.86 -16.53
CA SER A 485 -42.01 25.56 -16.38
C SER A 485 -42.89 24.96 -17.53
N PRO A 486 -43.46 23.72 -17.40
CA PRO A 486 -42.96 22.38 -17.03
C PRO A 486 -43.48 21.24 -17.98
N SER A 487 -42.84 20.06 -18.04
CA SER A 487 -43.52 18.80 -18.45
C SER A 487 -42.76 17.54 -18.02
N LEU A 488 -43.53 16.60 -17.45
CA LEU A 488 -43.21 15.19 -17.26
C LEU A 488 -42.95 14.53 -18.63
N ASP A 489 -41.98 13.63 -18.71
CA ASP A 489 -42.12 12.34 -19.39
C ASP A 489 -41.05 11.38 -18.81
N GLU A 490 -41.52 10.21 -18.36
CA GLU A 490 -40.71 9.05 -17.97
C GLU A 490 -40.27 8.34 -19.26
N GLU A 491 -38.99 8.43 -19.65
CA GLU A 491 -38.43 7.64 -20.74
C GLU A 491 -36.99 7.18 -20.42
N ASP A 492 -36.83 5.86 -20.37
CA ASP A 492 -35.69 5.04 -20.79
C ASP A 492 -34.27 5.26 -20.21
N ASP A 493 -33.98 4.63 -19.06
CA ASP A 493 -32.62 4.27 -18.58
C ASP A 493 -31.97 3.14 -19.44
N TRP A 494 -32.01 3.27 -20.78
CA TRP A 494 -31.43 2.29 -21.72
C TRP A 494 -30.31 2.85 -22.61
N GLU A 495 -29.90 4.11 -22.44
CA GLU A 495 -28.83 4.70 -23.25
C GLU A 495 -27.43 4.63 -22.60
N GLU A 496 -27.31 4.34 -21.31
CA GLU A 496 -26.01 4.30 -20.61
C GLU A 496 -25.26 2.96 -20.72
N ALA A 497 -25.94 1.88 -21.13
CA ALA A 497 -25.29 0.59 -21.39
C ALA A 497 -24.75 0.47 -22.83
N ASP A 498 -25.31 1.23 -23.77
CA ASP A 498 -24.86 1.26 -25.17
C ASP A 498 -23.63 2.16 -25.36
N ALA A 499 -23.41 3.13 -24.46
CA ALA A 499 -22.25 4.03 -24.48
C ALA A 499 -20.91 3.34 -24.10
N LEU A 500 -20.97 2.16 -23.47
CA LEU A 500 -19.79 1.29 -23.29
C LEU A 500 -19.56 0.32 -24.47
N LEU A 501 -20.46 0.32 -25.46
CA LEU A 501 -20.48 -0.62 -26.59
C LEU A 501 -20.43 0.04 -27.97
N SER A 502 -20.45 1.37 -28.08
CA SER A 502 -20.35 2.08 -29.36
C SER A 502 -18.92 2.52 -29.70
N GLU A 503 -18.39 1.93 -30.77
CA GLU A 503 -17.22 2.34 -31.55
C GLU A 503 -17.21 3.86 -31.82
N GLU A 504 -16.32 4.64 -31.16
CA GLU A 504 -15.78 5.91 -31.70
C GLU A 504 -14.72 6.51 -30.77
N PHE A 505 -13.49 5.98 -30.77
CA PHE A 505 -12.32 6.79 -30.45
C PHE A 505 -11.06 6.16 -31.04
N TRP A 506 -10.22 7.00 -31.66
CA TRP A 506 -8.89 6.74 -32.26
C TRP A 506 -8.83 6.38 -33.77
N ASP A 507 -8.97 7.40 -34.62
CA ASP A 507 -8.35 7.45 -35.96
C ASP A 507 -6.92 8.03 -35.81
N GLY A 508 -5.91 7.31 -36.29
CA GLY A 508 -4.66 7.93 -36.75
C GLY A 508 -3.33 7.45 -36.15
N GLY A 509 -3.08 6.14 -36.06
CA GLY A 509 -1.74 5.56 -35.88
C GLY A 509 -1.62 4.27 -36.71
N GLU A 510 -0.44 3.93 -37.24
CA GLU A 510 -0.26 2.66 -37.97
C GLU A 510 -0.57 1.47 -37.05
N GLU A 511 -1.78 0.91 -37.16
CA GLU A 511 -2.23 -0.27 -36.41
C GLU A 511 -1.26 -1.43 -36.63
N ASN A 512 -0.66 -1.91 -35.54
CA ASN A 512 0.12 -3.14 -35.54
C ASN A 512 -0.85 -4.31 -35.84
N GLU A 513 -0.52 -5.20 -36.78
CA GLU A 513 -1.38 -6.35 -37.16
C GLU A 513 -1.77 -7.21 -35.94
N GLU A 514 -0.93 -7.24 -34.90
CA GLU A 514 -1.15 -7.91 -33.62
C GLU A 514 -2.23 -7.23 -32.76
N GLN A 515 -2.31 -5.90 -32.79
CA GLN A 515 -3.31 -5.12 -32.06
C GLN A 515 -4.70 -5.29 -32.69
N THR A 516 -4.78 -5.26 -34.02
CA THR A 516 -6.03 -5.50 -34.75
C THR A 516 -6.58 -6.92 -34.48
N ALA A 517 -5.70 -7.93 -34.45
CA ALA A 517 -6.11 -9.32 -34.16
C ALA A 517 -6.66 -9.50 -32.73
N ARG A 518 -6.05 -8.83 -31.74
CA ARG A 518 -6.56 -8.80 -30.36
C ARG A 518 -7.95 -8.17 -30.28
N GLU A 519 -8.15 -7.03 -30.95
CA GLU A 519 -9.43 -6.31 -30.96
C GLU A 519 -10.54 -7.15 -31.62
N GLU A 520 -10.25 -7.81 -32.74
CA GLU A 520 -11.19 -8.73 -33.40
C GLU A 520 -11.58 -9.91 -32.49
N ALA A 521 -10.61 -10.50 -31.78
CA ALA A 521 -10.84 -11.59 -30.85
C ALA A 521 -11.71 -11.20 -29.64
N LEU A 522 -11.49 -10.00 -29.08
CA LEU A 522 -12.32 -9.46 -28.00
C LEU A 522 -13.73 -9.12 -28.47
N LYS A 523 -13.88 -8.49 -29.65
CA LYS A 523 -15.18 -8.22 -30.26
C LYS A 523 -15.99 -9.50 -30.45
N ARG A 524 -15.36 -10.53 -30.99
CA ARG A 524 -15.97 -11.86 -31.16
C ARG A 524 -16.37 -12.49 -29.82
N SER A 525 -15.54 -12.34 -28.79
CA SER A 525 -15.85 -12.84 -27.44
C SER A 525 -17.04 -12.11 -26.82
N ASN A 526 -17.14 -10.78 -27.01
CA ASN A 526 -18.26 -9.98 -26.54
C ASN A 526 -19.58 -10.41 -27.19
N GLU A 527 -19.60 -10.63 -28.52
CA GLU A 527 -20.79 -11.14 -29.21
C GLU A 527 -21.26 -12.50 -28.65
N LEU A 528 -20.33 -13.39 -28.32
CA LEU A 528 -20.66 -14.69 -27.74
C LEU A 528 -21.17 -14.57 -26.30
N MET A 529 -20.63 -13.63 -25.52
CA MET A 529 -21.06 -13.33 -24.16
C MET A 529 -22.48 -12.76 -24.12
N GLU A 530 -22.84 -11.87 -25.05
CA GLU A 530 -24.21 -11.37 -25.22
C GLU A 530 -25.18 -12.49 -25.61
N GLN A 531 -24.81 -13.33 -26.58
CA GLN A 531 -25.65 -14.47 -26.97
C GLN A 531 -25.83 -15.48 -25.82
N PHE A 532 -24.80 -15.68 -25.01
CA PHE A 532 -24.87 -16.52 -23.82
C PHE A 532 -25.77 -15.90 -22.74
N TYR A 533 -25.70 -14.58 -22.54
CA TYR A 533 -26.58 -13.85 -21.64
C TYR A 533 -28.05 -14.04 -22.01
N GLU A 534 -28.41 -13.81 -23.28
CA GLU A 534 -29.76 -14.02 -23.80
C GLU A 534 -30.20 -15.49 -23.71
N TYR A 535 -29.30 -16.42 -23.97
CA TYR A 535 -29.55 -17.84 -23.79
C TYR A 535 -29.90 -18.17 -22.33
N GLN A 536 -29.18 -17.62 -21.35
CA GLN A 536 -29.49 -17.83 -19.95
C GLN A 536 -30.85 -17.23 -19.53
N LYS A 537 -31.21 -16.06 -20.06
CA LYS A 537 -32.57 -15.48 -19.86
C LYS A 537 -33.64 -16.40 -20.44
N SER A 538 -33.40 -16.97 -21.63
CA SER A 538 -34.33 -17.92 -22.26
C SER A 538 -34.55 -19.20 -21.45
N LEU A 539 -33.56 -19.62 -20.65
CA LEU A 539 -33.66 -20.76 -19.72
C LEU A 539 -34.36 -20.40 -18.39
N GLY A 540 -34.82 -19.16 -18.22
CA GLY A 540 -35.53 -18.69 -17.03
C GLY A 540 -34.61 -18.37 -15.84
N ARG A 541 -33.34 -18.07 -16.08
CA ARG A 541 -32.43 -17.55 -15.04
C ARG A 541 -32.75 -16.08 -14.73
N SER A 542 -32.47 -15.65 -13.49
CA SER A 542 -32.61 -14.23 -13.16
C SER A 542 -31.56 -13.40 -13.88
N GLU A 543 -31.91 -12.16 -14.20
CA GLU A 543 -31.03 -11.18 -14.83
C GLU A 543 -29.68 -11.06 -14.12
N THR A 544 -29.71 -10.89 -12.79
CA THR A 544 -28.48 -10.84 -11.96
C THR A 544 -27.61 -12.09 -12.10
N THR A 545 -28.22 -13.28 -12.22
CA THR A 545 -27.45 -14.53 -12.37
C THR A 545 -26.83 -14.62 -13.76
N SER A 546 -27.57 -14.21 -14.79
CA SER A 546 -27.08 -14.20 -16.17
C SER A 546 -25.94 -13.19 -16.33
N LEU A 547 -26.10 -11.97 -15.79
CA LEU A 547 -25.07 -10.93 -15.81
C LEU A 547 -23.78 -11.37 -15.11
N ASN A 548 -23.88 -11.89 -13.89
CA ASN A 548 -22.69 -12.32 -13.14
C ASN A 548 -21.91 -13.41 -13.89
N ARG A 549 -22.62 -14.38 -14.47
CA ARG A 549 -21.97 -15.46 -15.22
C ARG A 549 -21.33 -15.01 -16.52
N THR A 550 -21.89 -13.99 -17.16
CA THR A 550 -21.26 -13.37 -18.33
C THR A 550 -20.03 -12.56 -17.91
N ARG A 551 -20.13 -11.80 -16.80
CA ARG A 551 -19.00 -11.03 -16.25
C ARG A 551 -17.81 -11.93 -15.88
N ASP A 552 -18.06 -13.11 -15.31
CA ASP A 552 -16.99 -14.07 -14.98
C ASP A 552 -16.17 -14.50 -16.21
N LEU A 553 -16.77 -14.51 -17.41
CA LEU A 553 -16.10 -14.94 -18.64
C LEU A 553 -15.16 -13.87 -19.20
N TRP A 554 -15.37 -12.59 -18.83
CA TRP A 554 -14.58 -11.48 -19.34
C TRP A 554 -13.09 -11.65 -19.02
N ILE A 555 -12.76 -12.20 -17.85
CA ILE A 555 -11.37 -12.45 -17.44
C ILE A 555 -10.68 -13.44 -18.38
N TYR A 556 -11.38 -14.50 -18.78
CA TYR A 556 -10.81 -15.48 -19.71
C TYR A 556 -10.80 -14.96 -21.16
N ALA A 557 -11.80 -14.16 -21.55
CA ALA A 557 -11.82 -13.49 -22.85
C ALA A 557 -10.65 -12.50 -23.00
N ASP A 558 -10.40 -11.70 -21.97
CA ASP A 558 -9.29 -10.75 -21.91
C ASP A 558 -7.94 -11.48 -21.96
N PHE A 559 -7.76 -12.55 -21.17
CA PHE A 559 -6.58 -13.41 -21.23
C PHE A 559 -6.32 -13.99 -22.64
N LEU A 560 -7.35 -14.56 -23.28
CA LEU A 560 -7.22 -15.12 -24.63
C LEU A 560 -6.92 -14.06 -25.67
N GLY A 561 -7.59 -12.90 -25.59
CA GLY A 561 -7.38 -11.79 -26.49
C GLY A 561 -5.97 -11.22 -26.37
N ARG A 562 -5.49 -10.99 -25.13
CA ARG A 562 -4.18 -10.39 -24.85
C ARG A 562 -3.02 -11.30 -25.23
N TYR A 563 -3.07 -12.58 -24.86
CA TYR A 563 -1.90 -13.47 -25.00
C TYR A 563 -1.96 -14.40 -26.21
N TYR A 564 -3.14 -14.61 -26.80
CA TYR A 564 -3.30 -15.56 -27.91
C TYR A 564 -3.98 -14.96 -29.14
N ALA A 565 -4.51 -13.73 -29.06
CA ALA A 565 -5.41 -13.17 -30.07
C ALA A 565 -6.52 -14.17 -30.43
N HIS A 566 -7.07 -14.84 -29.42
CA HIS A 566 -8.11 -15.85 -29.56
C HIS A 566 -9.42 -15.38 -28.94
N SER A 567 -10.51 -15.79 -29.58
CA SER A 567 -11.85 -15.58 -29.05
C SER A 567 -12.28 -16.73 -28.13
N LEU A 568 -13.32 -16.52 -27.33
CA LEU A 568 -13.80 -17.51 -26.35
C LEU A 568 -14.18 -18.88 -26.96
N ASP A 569 -14.60 -18.96 -28.23
CA ASP A 569 -14.87 -20.22 -28.93
C ASP A 569 -13.61 -20.94 -29.43
N GLU A 570 -12.46 -20.27 -29.42
CA GLU A 570 -11.15 -20.82 -29.78
C GLU A 570 -10.33 -21.25 -28.55
N GLY A 571 -10.79 -20.90 -27.35
CA GLY A 571 -10.20 -21.36 -26.09
C GLY A 571 -10.24 -22.89 -25.95
N ASP A 572 -9.17 -23.45 -25.40
CA ASP A 572 -8.94 -24.88 -25.27
C ASP A 572 -8.53 -25.26 -23.84
N TYR A 573 -8.19 -26.54 -23.64
CA TYR A 573 -7.75 -27.01 -22.34
C TYR A 573 -6.46 -26.30 -21.88
N ALA A 574 -5.46 -26.13 -22.75
CA ALA A 574 -4.14 -25.63 -22.38
C ALA A 574 -4.22 -24.17 -21.93
N THR A 575 -4.97 -23.35 -22.66
CA THR A 575 -5.22 -21.95 -22.33
C THR A 575 -6.07 -21.80 -21.06
N LEU A 576 -7.06 -22.67 -20.82
CA LEU A 576 -7.81 -22.68 -19.55
C LEU A 576 -6.94 -23.08 -18.35
N ASP A 577 -6.06 -24.07 -18.52
CA ASP A 577 -5.14 -24.51 -17.47
C ASP A 577 -4.16 -23.38 -17.10
N GLU A 578 -3.60 -22.69 -18.09
CA GLU A 578 -2.74 -21.52 -17.90
C GLU A 578 -3.50 -20.34 -17.27
N CYS A 579 -4.71 -20.05 -17.75
CA CYS A 579 -5.55 -19.00 -17.20
C CYS A 579 -5.85 -19.23 -15.72
N LEU A 580 -6.31 -20.42 -15.34
CA LEU A 580 -6.82 -20.68 -13.99
C LEU A 580 -5.72 -20.98 -12.96
N PHE A 581 -4.63 -21.61 -13.37
CA PHE A 581 -3.57 -22.07 -12.46
C PHE A 581 -2.31 -21.21 -12.49
N PHE A 582 -2.26 -20.16 -13.32
CA PHE A 582 -1.13 -19.24 -13.38
C PHE A 582 -1.55 -17.77 -13.50
N TYR A 583 -2.29 -17.40 -14.53
CA TYR A 583 -2.64 -16.00 -14.79
C TYR A 583 -3.63 -15.43 -13.76
N TYR A 584 -4.78 -16.08 -13.57
CA TYR A 584 -5.86 -15.61 -12.70
C TYR A 584 -5.42 -15.38 -11.25
N PRO A 585 -4.68 -16.31 -10.59
CA PRO A 585 -4.19 -16.09 -9.23
C PRO A 585 -3.23 -14.92 -9.11
N ARG A 586 -2.52 -14.53 -10.18
CA ARG A 586 -1.51 -13.48 -10.14
C ARG A 586 -2.05 -12.11 -10.53
N LYS A 587 -2.72 -12.04 -11.67
CA LYS A 587 -3.01 -10.78 -12.38
C LYS A 587 -4.38 -10.19 -12.09
N VAL A 588 -5.32 -10.97 -11.55
CA VAL A 588 -6.67 -10.45 -11.27
C VAL A 588 -6.76 -9.92 -9.84
N LEU A 589 -7.06 -8.63 -9.72
CA LEU A 589 -7.35 -7.93 -8.47
C LEU A 589 -8.65 -8.45 -7.83
N ASN A 590 -8.73 -8.39 -6.49
CA ASN A 590 -9.89 -8.84 -5.70
C ASN A 590 -10.30 -10.31 -5.91
N ARG A 591 -9.40 -11.16 -6.39
CA ARG A 591 -9.63 -12.61 -6.52
C ARG A 591 -10.00 -13.25 -5.18
N SER A 592 -10.90 -14.24 -5.23
CA SER A 592 -11.24 -15.06 -4.08
C SER A 592 -11.44 -16.52 -4.46
N GLU A 593 -11.29 -17.42 -3.49
CA GLU A 593 -11.60 -18.84 -3.69
C GLU A 593 -13.04 -19.08 -4.16
N ARG A 594 -13.96 -18.18 -3.81
CA ARG A 594 -15.37 -18.28 -4.20
C ARG A 594 -15.52 -17.93 -5.67
N GLU A 595 -14.92 -16.82 -6.11
CA GLU A 595 -14.99 -16.36 -7.50
C GLU A 595 -14.30 -17.34 -8.44
N ALA A 596 -13.16 -17.94 -8.06
CA ALA A 596 -12.54 -19.00 -8.84
C ALA A 596 -13.48 -20.18 -9.12
N ARG A 597 -14.27 -20.58 -8.10
CA ARG A 597 -15.24 -21.67 -8.25
C ARG A 597 -16.42 -21.25 -9.13
N GLU A 598 -16.90 -20.02 -8.99
CA GLU A 598 -17.97 -19.47 -9.85
C GLU A 598 -17.52 -19.32 -11.29
N MET A 599 -16.30 -18.83 -11.54
CA MET A 599 -15.70 -18.75 -12.87
C MET A 599 -15.63 -20.11 -13.55
N CYS A 600 -15.15 -21.15 -12.86
CA CYS A 600 -15.18 -22.52 -13.39
C CYS A 600 -16.60 -23.00 -13.74
N ILE A 601 -17.62 -22.57 -12.99
CA ILE A 601 -19.03 -22.89 -13.28
C ILE A 601 -19.51 -22.14 -14.53
N SER A 602 -19.19 -20.85 -14.63
CA SER A 602 -19.52 -19.99 -15.76
C SER A 602 -18.90 -20.51 -17.06
N ILE A 603 -17.60 -20.84 -17.04
CA ILE A 603 -16.86 -21.45 -18.16
C ILE A 603 -17.53 -22.75 -18.62
N LYS A 604 -17.81 -23.69 -17.70
CA LYS A 604 -18.48 -24.95 -18.06
C LYS A 604 -19.83 -24.73 -18.74
N GLN A 605 -20.62 -23.79 -18.24
CA GLN A 605 -21.96 -23.53 -18.79
C GLN A 605 -21.88 -22.83 -20.14
N PHE A 606 -20.92 -21.93 -20.30
CA PHE A 606 -20.65 -21.26 -21.56
C PHE A 606 -20.22 -22.24 -22.66
N TYR A 607 -19.26 -23.14 -22.39
CA TYR A 607 -18.86 -24.15 -23.37
C TYR A 607 -19.98 -25.16 -23.69
N ALA A 608 -20.84 -25.49 -22.72
CA ALA A 608 -22.05 -26.27 -22.98
C ALA A 608 -23.05 -25.51 -23.89
N PHE A 609 -23.15 -24.19 -23.73
CA PHE A 609 -23.91 -23.33 -24.64
C PHE A 609 -23.30 -23.32 -26.04
N LEU A 610 -21.99 -23.12 -26.18
CA LEU A 610 -21.30 -23.13 -27.47
C LEU A 610 -21.53 -24.45 -28.23
N LYS A 611 -21.46 -25.58 -27.52
CA LYS A 611 -21.78 -26.90 -28.08
C LYS A 611 -23.23 -27.01 -28.53
N THR A 612 -24.17 -26.49 -27.73
CA THR A 612 -25.60 -26.51 -28.07
C THR A 612 -25.90 -25.68 -29.31
N GLN A 613 -25.18 -24.56 -29.51
CA GLN A 613 -25.29 -23.71 -30.69
C GLN A 613 -24.44 -24.19 -31.88
N ASN A 614 -23.68 -25.27 -31.73
CA ASN A 614 -22.75 -25.83 -32.73
C ASN A 614 -21.57 -24.92 -33.10
N TYR A 615 -21.14 -24.02 -32.21
CA TYR A 615 -19.87 -23.29 -32.37
C TYR A 615 -18.67 -24.23 -32.17
N ILE A 616 -18.80 -25.18 -31.23
CA ILE A 616 -17.78 -26.21 -30.96
C ILE A 616 -18.37 -27.61 -31.06
N THR A 617 -17.51 -28.60 -31.26
CA THR A 617 -17.91 -30.02 -31.36
C THR A 617 -17.90 -30.75 -30.03
N ASP A 618 -17.04 -30.34 -29.09
CA ASP A 618 -16.86 -30.96 -27.79
C ASP A 618 -16.61 -29.92 -26.68
N ASP A 619 -17.14 -30.20 -25.49
CA ASP A 619 -17.04 -29.41 -24.26
C ASP A 619 -16.41 -30.21 -23.11
N ALA A 620 -15.92 -31.43 -23.39
CA ALA A 620 -15.37 -32.33 -22.38
C ALA A 620 -14.21 -31.71 -21.59
N PHE A 621 -13.37 -30.89 -22.23
CA PHE A 621 -12.28 -30.18 -21.58
C PHE A 621 -12.78 -29.18 -20.53
N ALA A 622 -13.81 -28.38 -20.84
CA ALA A 622 -14.40 -27.43 -19.90
C ALA A 622 -15.07 -28.14 -18.71
N ILE A 623 -15.68 -29.31 -18.95
CA ILE A 623 -16.22 -30.16 -17.88
C ILE A 623 -15.10 -30.66 -16.96
N ALA A 624 -13.97 -31.09 -17.51
CA ALA A 624 -12.83 -31.57 -16.76
C ALA A 624 -12.20 -30.47 -15.90
N ILE A 625 -11.99 -29.27 -16.47
CA ILE A 625 -11.54 -28.08 -15.73
C ILE A 625 -12.50 -27.72 -14.59
N TRP A 626 -13.82 -27.77 -14.80
CA TRP A 626 -14.80 -27.53 -13.72
C TRP A 626 -14.74 -28.57 -12.59
N GLN A 627 -14.39 -29.83 -12.87
CA GLN A 627 -14.19 -30.83 -11.82
C GLN A 627 -13.03 -30.43 -10.89
N ARG A 628 -12.09 -29.63 -11.40
CA ARG A 628 -10.90 -29.11 -10.69
C ARG A 628 -11.10 -27.74 -10.04
N ARG A 629 -12.31 -27.19 -10.01
CA ARG A 629 -12.59 -25.89 -9.37
C ARG A 629 -12.06 -25.75 -7.93
N ASN A 630 -11.94 -26.85 -7.19
CA ASN A 630 -11.36 -26.85 -5.85
C ASN A 630 -9.84 -26.69 -5.87
N GLN A 631 -9.16 -27.21 -6.90
CA GLN A 631 -7.74 -26.95 -7.13
C GLN A 631 -7.52 -25.49 -7.55
N ALA A 632 -8.40 -24.93 -8.40
CA ALA A 632 -8.35 -23.51 -8.78
C ALA A 632 -8.58 -22.57 -7.58
N ALA A 633 -9.47 -22.93 -6.65
CA ALA A 633 -9.58 -22.22 -5.38
C ALA A 633 -8.34 -22.40 -4.48
N ARG A 634 -7.78 -23.61 -4.44
CA ARG A 634 -6.63 -23.94 -3.59
C ARG A 634 -5.35 -23.21 -3.99
N VAL A 635 -5.12 -22.98 -5.29
CA VAL A 635 -3.95 -22.20 -5.74
C VAL A 635 -4.03 -20.75 -5.26
N ILE A 636 -5.22 -20.15 -5.20
CA ILE A 636 -5.43 -18.79 -4.65
C ILE A 636 -5.15 -18.80 -3.14
N GLU A 637 -5.69 -19.76 -2.41
CA GLU A 637 -5.46 -19.89 -0.96
C GLU A 637 -3.97 -20.04 -0.64
N LEU A 638 -3.25 -20.87 -1.41
CA LEU A 638 -1.80 -21.04 -1.26
C LEU A 638 -1.03 -19.79 -1.67
N TYR A 639 -1.43 -19.12 -2.75
CA TYR A 639 -0.78 -17.89 -3.20
C TYR A 639 -0.92 -16.77 -2.15
N ASP A 640 -2.13 -16.56 -1.62
CA ASP A 640 -2.39 -15.57 -0.58
C ASP A 640 -1.64 -15.92 0.72
N GLN A 641 -1.48 -17.21 1.06
CA GLN A 641 -0.64 -17.63 2.20
C GLN A 641 0.84 -17.30 1.98
N ILE A 642 1.38 -17.54 0.78
CA ILE A 642 2.79 -17.25 0.46
C ILE A 642 3.04 -15.73 0.47
N ASP A 643 2.12 -14.95 -0.11
CA ASP A 643 2.19 -13.49 -0.21
C ASP A 643 2.16 -12.81 1.16
N ASN A 644 1.33 -13.30 2.09
CA ASN A 644 1.20 -12.71 3.42
C ASN A 644 2.27 -13.20 4.43
N ASP A 645 2.70 -14.46 4.34
CA ASP A 645 3.45 -15.10 5.42
C ASP A 645 4.95 -15.32 5.11
N SER A 646 5.39 -15.57 3.87
CA SER A 646 6.72 -16.17 3.66
C SER A 646 7.88 -15.20 3.40
N PRO A 647 9.01 -15.28 4.13
CA PRO A 647 10.27 -14.60 3.76
C PRO A 647 10.98 -15.25 2.55
N HIS A 648 10.52 -16.42 2.11
CA HIS A 648 11.02 -17.15 0.94
C HIS A 648 9.98 -17.17 -0.20
N PHE A 649 9.29 -16.04 -0.40
CA PHE A 649 8.25 -15.87 -1.43
C PHE A 649 8.69 -16.42 -2.79
N GLU A 650 9.85 -16.01 -3.31
CA GLU A 650 10.34 -16.41 -4.65
C GLU A 650 10.41 -17.94 -4.83
N ARG A 651 10.91 -18.64 -3.81
CA ARG A 651 11.00 -20.11 -3.82
C ARG A 651 9.62 -20.73 -3.80
N MET A 652 8.75 -20.32 -2.89
CA MET A 652 7.40 -20.88 -2.80
C MET A 652 6.55 -20.54 -4.02
N PHE A 653 6.70 -19.33 -4.57
CA PHE A 653 6.07 -18.89 -5.80
C PHE A 653 6.47 -19.78 -6.97
N ALA A 654 7.78 -20.02 -7.15
CA ALA A 654 8.27 -20.88 -8.21
C ALA A 654 7.71 -22.30 -8.09
N HIS A 655 7.64 -22.86 -6.88
CA HIS A 655 7.04 -24.17 -6.64
C HIS A 655 5.52 -24.19 -6.86
N LEU A 656 4.79 -23.17 -6.39
CA LEU A 656 3.34 -23.09 -6.49
C LEU A 656 2.87 -23.03 -7.95
N PHE A 657 3.64 -22.38 -8.81
CA PHE A 657 3.27 -22.16 -10.20
C PHE A 657 3.96 -23.09 -11.19
N ALA A 658 4.63 -24.15 -10.74
CA ALA A 658 5.10 -25.20 -11.63
C ALA A 658 3.92 -25.76 -12.48
N PRO A 659 4.10 -25.96 -13.80
CA PRO A 659 5.32 -25.87 -14.61
C PRO A 659 5.59 -24.48 -15.23
N TYR A 660 4.74 -23.49 -15.01
CA TYR A 660 4.79 -22.17 -15.68
C TYR A 660 5.99 -21.31 -15.25
N THR A 661 6.67 -21.70 -14.19
CA THR A 661 7.90 -21.10 -13.64
C THR A 661 9.14 -21.94 -13.94
N ALA A 662 8.98 -23.15 -14.49
CA ALA A 662 10.06 -24.09 -14.77
C ALA A 662 10.99 -23.62 -15.90
#